data_AF-A0A345YEE6-F1
#
_entry.id   AF-A0A345YEE6-F1
#
_cell.length_a   1.000
_cell.length_b   1.000
_cell.length_c   1.000
_cell.angle_alpha   90.00
_cell.angle_beta   90.00
_cell.angle_gamma   90.00
#
_symmetry.space_group_name_H-M   'P 1'
#
loop_
_entity.id
_entity.type
_entity.pdbx_description
1 polymer ?
#
loop_
_entity_poly.entity_id
_entity_poly.type
_entity_poly.pdbx_seq_one_letter_code
_entity_poly.pdbx_strand_id
1 'polypeptide(L)'
;MLSSLRLDRRQLTLRGIRHDHDRHAIFDGEHRFGASSVSLSGSPLDTLFSGRSIDCSETVGEYITGADWRIKANANVGYSHAGLVSNVAGKVIANFWLDEIYSPAEGNAHRQADLHIHDLDCLTGYCAGWSLRALLNDGFNGVPGRVSSRPPRHFREALGQMSNFLGILQSEWAGAQAFSSFDTYLAPYVFYDQLSFTEVKKAIRQFVYNLNVPARWGQSPFTNITLDIVVPEDLRNLYPTYRDLHLFDGIEDDALIARAQARDMGIRTLDDLRFAHFEPEMEMINIAYYEVMTEGDATGQPFTFPIPTVNITEDFDWDSKVATAIFDNAAKVGSSYFQNFIGSQFIVDPETGERRRNPEAYSPGAVRSMCCRLQLDLRELLKRGNGLFGSAEMTGSLGVVTINMAALGYRFKGDLPGLMRELDRLMDLASSTLEKKRAFVQQMYDRGLYPYTARYLPFLRNHFSTIGVNGMNEMVRNFTGDASDLADERGIAMALDILEHMRQRLVGYQERTGNLYNLEATPAEGTTYRFAKEDVKRFPDIIQAGSGENIYYTNSSQIPVDLTDDPFEALDLQNDLQCKYTGGTVLHLYMSEKLSSADAARSFLRKVLTNYRLPYVTLTPVFSVCDTHGYLDGEQPECPTCGERTKVWTRVMGYFRPVDSFNKGKQGEHRARRHFTEDAGSVRNLFGGME
;
A
#
# COMPACT_ATOMS: atom_id res chain seq x y z
N MET A 1 71.99 -6.86 -31.52
CA MET A 1 72.90 -6.73 -30.36
C MET A 1 72.27 -7.54 -29.23
N LEU A 2 72.64 -8.82 -29.01
CA LEU A 2 73.76 -9.26 -28.15
C LEU A 2 73.68 -8.58 -26.76
N SER A 3 73.63 -9.23 -25.60
CA SER A 3 74.05 -10.57 -25.15
C SER A 3 73.59 -10.74 -23.67
N SER A 4 72.85 -11.79 -23.32
CA SER A 4 73.25 -12.95 -22.49
C SER A 4 74.07 -12.69 -21.21
N LEU A 5 73.63 -13.27 -20.09
CA LEU A 5 74.50 -13.89 -19.09
C LEU A 5 73.83 -15.15 -18.52
N ARG A 6 74.64 -16.22 -18.45
CA ARG A 6 74.31 -17.63 -18.28
C ARG A 6 74.53 -18.09 -16.83
N LEU A 7 73.68 -19.04 -16.42
CA LEU A 7 73.91 -20.28 -15.66
C LEU A 7 74.92 -20.32 -14.49
N ASP A 8 74.49 -20.93 -13.38
CA ASP A 8 75.25 -22.07 -12.83
C ASP A 8 74.31 -23.17 -12.28
N ARG A 9 74.67 -24.42 -12.56
CA ARG A 9 74.03 -25.67 -12.15
C ARG A 9 75.06 -26.46 -11.33
N ARG A 10 74.69 -26.97 -10.16
CA ARG A 10 75.35 -28.16 -9.58
C ARG A 10 74.33 -29.20 -9.11
N GLN A 11 74.56 -30.42 -9.59
CA GLN A 11 73.85 -31.69 -9.34
C GLN A 11 74.26 -32.33 -8.01
N LEU A 12 73.40 -33.22 -7.48
CA LEU A 12 73.70 -34.51 -6.80
C LEU A 12 72.35 -35.18 -6.41
N THR A 13 71.77 -36.05 -7.25
CA THR A 13 71.81 -37.55 -7.27
C THR A 13 70.76 -38.31 -6.41
N LEU A 14 69.94 -39.11 -7.13
CA LEU A 14 69.51 -40.52 -6.87
C LEU A 14 68.53 -40.86 -5.73
N ARG A 15 67.25 -41.17 -6.06
CA ARG A 15 66.65 -42.54 -6.22
C ARG A 15 65.12 -42.59 -5.99
N GLY A 16 64.42 -43.31 -6.89
CA GLY A 16 63.05 -43.85 -6.74
C GLY A 16 62.02 -43.24 -7.73
N ILE A 17 61.89 -43.68 -9.00
CA ILE A 17 61.13 -44.86 -9.51
C ILE A 17 59.65 -44.80 -9.03
N ARG A 18 58.59 -44.58 -9.82
CA ARG A 18 58.16 -44.90 -11.21
C ARG A 18 57.17 -43.80 -11.71
N HIS A 19 57.29 -43.29 -12.95
CA HIS A 19 56.52 -43.63 -14.19
C HIS A 19 54.99 -43.58 -14.02
N ASP A 20 54.18 -42.97 -14.89
CA ASP A 20 54.39 -42.36 -16.21
C ASP A 20 53.14 -41.56 -16.62
N HIS A 21 53.32 -40.60 -17.54
CA HIS A 21 52.45 -40.17 -18.67
C HIS A 21 50.95 -40.53 -18.67
N ASP A 22 49.98 -39.75 -19.17
CA ASP A 22 49.93 -38.58 -20.05
C ASP A 22 48.44 -38.15 -20.12
N ARG A 23 48.21 -36.87 -20.44
CA ARG A 23 47.15 -36.32 -21.33
C ARG A 23 45.64 -36.56 -21.07
N HIS A 24 44.96 -35.42 -20.93
CA HIS A 24 43.63 -35.03 -21.47
C HIS A 24 42.44 -36.02 -21.42
N ALA A 25 41.43 -35.66 -20.61
CA ALA A 25 39.98 -35.77 -20.89
C ALA A 25 39.27 -34.94 -19.79
N ILE A 26 38.74 -33.74 -20.07
CA ILE A 26 37.40 -33.46 -20.61
C ILE A 26 36.32 -34.36 -20.00
N PHE A 27 35.54 -33.74 -19.11
CA PHE A 27 34.17 -34.02 -18.68
C PHE A 27 33.57 -35.35 -19.19
N ASP A 28 33.56 -36.36 -18.33
CA ASP A 28 32.46 -37.31 -18.19
C ASP A 28 32.64 -38.04 -16.84
N GLY A 29 31.60 -38.03 -16.00
CA GLY A 29 31.66 -38.69 -14.70
C GLY A 29 30.52 -38.29 -13.77
N GLU A 30 29.44 -39.06 -13.86
CA GLU A 30 28.30 -39.08 -12.95
C GLU A 30 28.70 -38.90 -11.47
N HIS A 31 28.18 -37.86 -10.81
CA HIS A 31 28.05 -37.85 -9.35
C HIS A 31 26.57 -37.92 -8.96
N ARG A 32 26.10 -39.16 -8.84
CA ARG A 32 24.96 -39.51 -8.00
C ARG A 32 25.27 -39.06 -6.57
N PHE A 33 24.62 -38.02 -6.08
CA PHE A 33 24.59 -37.71 -4.66
C PHE A 33 23.75 -38.77 -3.93
N GLY A 34 24.42 -39.81 -3.45
CA GLY A 34 23.86 -40.71 -2.45
C GLY A 34 23.79 -39.97 -1.12
N ALA A 35 22.58 -39.59 -0.71
CA ALA A 35 22.31 -39.16 0.66
C ALA A 35 22.50 -40.39 1.58
N SER A 36 23.65 -40.45 2.25
CA SER A 36 23.81 -41.31 3.42
C SER A 36 23.38 -40.50 4.65
N SER A 37 22.27 -40.93 5.25
CA SER A 37 21.76 -40.43 6.52
C SER A 37 22.73 -40.82 7.64
N VAL A 38 23.60 -39.89 8.03
CA VAL A 38 24.25 -39.94 9.34
C VAL A 38 23.34 -39.22 10.32
N SER A 39 22.57 -39.98 11.10
CA SER A 39 21.86 -39.45 12.26
C SER A 39 22.88 -39.12 13.34
N LEU A 40 23.28 -37.85 13.43
CA LEU A 40 23.89 -37.32 14.65
C LEU A 40 22.78 -37.02 15.65
N SER A 41 22.39 -38.04 16.41
CA SER A 41 21.52 -37.87 17.56
C SER A 41 22.28 -37.20 18.70
N GLY A 42 21.81 -36.03 19.14
CA GLY A 42 22.05 -35.50 20.49
C GLY A 42 23.24 -34.55 20.62
N SER A 43 23.11 -33.32 20.10
CA SER A 43 23.93 -32.20 20.54
C SER A 43 23.24 -31.47 21.72
N PRO A 44 23.94 -31.13 22.81
CA PRO A 44 23.39 -30.29 23.89
C PRO A 44 22.98 -28.88 23.44
N LEU A 45 23.34 -28.46 22.23
CA LEU A 45 22.91 -27.19 21.63
C LEU A 45 21.53 -27.31 20.96
N ASP A 46 21.11 -28.50 20.53
CA ASP A 46 19.80 -28.73 19.89
C ASP A 46 18.64 -28.55 20.90
N THR A 47 18.96 -28.55 22.20
CA THR A 47 18.01 -28.31 23.30
C THR A 47 18.00 -26.87 23.80
N LEU A 48 18.88 -26.00 23.28
CA LEU A 48 18.93 -24.58 23.63
C LEU A 48 18.23 -23.69 22.58
N PHE A 49 18.18 -24.13 21.32
CA PHE A 49 17.47 -23.43 20.24
C PHE A 49 16.84 -24.46 19.29
N SER A 50 15.59 -24.87 19.55
CA SER A 50 14.86 -25.73 18.62
C SER A 50 14.23 -24.89 17.51
N GLY A 51 15.07 -24.33 16.62
CA GLY A 51 14.57 -23.72 15.39
C GLY A 51 13.78 -24.73 14.56
N ARG A 52 12.73 -24.31 13.86
CA ARG A 52 11.94 -25.22 13.02
C ARG A 52 12.73 -25.63 11.77
N SER A 53 12.66 -26.92 11.42
CA SER A 53 13.21 -27.42 10.16
C SER A 53 12.34 -26.99 8.97
N ILE A 54 12.96 -26.47 7.91
CA ILE A 54 12.32 -26.19 6.62
C ILE A 54 12.87 -27.20 5.61
N ASP A 55 11.99 -28.00 4.99
CA ASP A 55 12.39 -28.92 3.93
C ASP A 55 12.48 -28.17 2.59
N CYS A 56 13.68 -28.20 1.98
CA CYS A 56 13.94 -27.51 0.72
C CYS A 56 13.18 -28.12 -0.47
N SER A 57 13.07 -29.46 -0.51
CA SER A 57 12.42 -30.18 -1.61
C SER A 57 10.91 -29.97 -1.59
N GLU A 58 10.30 -30.05 -0.40
CA GLU A 58 8.89 -29.72 -0.19
C GLU A 58 8.62 -28.26 -0.53
N THR A 59 9.43 -27.33 -0.01
CA THR A 59 9.24 -25.89 -0.24
C THR A 59 9.24 -25.52 -1.72
N VAL A 60 10.20 -26.04 -2.49
CA VAL A 60 10.29 -25.81 -3.95
C VAL A 60 9.20 -26.57 -4.69
N GLY A 61 8.92 -27.82 -4.30
CA GLY A 61 7.90 -28.67 -4.92
C GLY A 61 6.49 -28.10 -4.79
N GLU A 62 6.11 -27.60 -3.61
CA GLU A 62 4.82 -26.93 -3.36
C GLU A 62 4.62 -25.71 -4.26
N TYR A 63 5.68 -24.91 -4.46
CA TYR A 63 5.60 -23.74 -5.33
C TYR A 63 5.39 -24.15 -6.79
N ILE A 64 6.22 -25.08 -7.31
CA ILE A 64 6.16 -25.56 -8.70
C ILE A 64 4.79 -26.19 -9.02
N THR A 65 4.22 -26.91 -8.06
CA THR A 65 2.92 -27.59 -8.22
C THR A 65 1.73 -26.67 -7.99
N GLY A 66 1.92 -25.48 -7.41
CA GLY A 66 0.83 -24.58 -7.05
C GLY A 66 0.02 -25.06 -5.83
N ALA A 67 0.54 -26.00 -5.04
CA ALA A 67 -0.19 -26.61 -3.93
C ALA A 67 -0.35 -25.67 -2.72
N ASP A 68 0.59 -24.75 -2.49
CA ASP A 68 0.49 -23.76 -1.42
C ASP A 68 -0.35 -22.56 -1.86
N TRP A 69 -1.49 -22.34 -1.19
CA TRP A 69 -2.36 -21.19 -1.42
C TRP A 69 -1.63 -19.85 -1.22
N ARG A 70 -0.54 -19.81 -0.42
CA ARG A 70 0.25 -18.61 -0.17
C ARG A 70 0.89 -18.04 -1.45
N ILE A 71 1.00 -18.83 -2.51
CA ILE A 71 1.44 -18.37 -3.84
C ILE A 71 0.52 -17.26 -4.37
N LYS A 72 -0.78 -17.27 -3.99
CA LYS A 72 -1.76 -16.24 -4.31
C LYS A 72 -2.14 -15.36 -3.11
N ALA A 73 -1.35 -15.34 -2.03
CA ALA A 73 -1.67 -14.50 -0.86
C ALA A 73 -1.63 -12.99 -1.17
N ASN A 74 -0.86 -12.61 -2.19
CA ASN A 74 -0.76 -11.25 -2.73
C ASN A 74 -1.02 -11.30 -4.25
N ALA A 75 -2.11 -10.70 -4.71
CA ALA A 75 -2.51 -10.67 -6.12
C ALA A 75 -1.54 -9.90 -7.03
N ASN A 76 -0.61 -9.13 -6.45
CA ASN A 76 0.49 -8.47 -7.17
C ASN A 76 1.61 -9.45 -7.58
N VAL A 77 1.65 -10.66 -7.02
CA VAL A 77 2.68 -11.67 -7.31
C VAL A 77 2.13 -12.74 -8.25
N GLY A 78 2.83 -12.99 -9.36
CA GLY A 78 2.52 -14.07 -10.30
C GLY A 78 3.42 -15.30 -10.12
N TYR A 79 2.93 -16.47 -10.58
CA TYR A 79 3.75 -17.68 -10.69
C TYR A 79 4.94 -17.41 -11.63
N SER A 80 6.15 -17.43 -11.09
CA SER A 80 7.37 -17.10 -11.83
C SER A 80 8.61 -17.58 -11.08
N HIS A 81 9.75 -17.62 -11.77
CA HIS A 81 11.03 -17.89 -11.12
C HIS A 81 11.35 -16.87 -10.01
N ALA A 82 11.03 -15.60 -10.23
CA ALA A 82 11.23 -14.57 -9.21
C ALA A 82 10.32 -14.79 -7.98
N GLY A 83 9.05 -15.14 -8.22
CA GLY A 83 8.11 -15.50 -7.17
C GLY A 83 8.55 -16.73 -6.36
N LEU A 84 9.19 -17.73 -7.00
CA LEU A 84 9.77 -18.88 -6.31
C LEU A 84 10.87 -18.44 -5.32
N VAL A 85 11.81 -17.61 -5.78
CA VAL A 85 12.91 -17.11 -4.94
C VAL A 85 12.36 -16.35 -3.74
N SER A 86 11.39 -15.44 -3.96
CA SER A 86 10.75 -14.67 -2.88
C SER A 86 9.98 -15.58 -1.92
N ASN A 87 9.26 -16.60 -2.41
CA ASN A 87 8.53 -17.54 -1.56
C ASN A 87 9.46 -18.34 -0.64
N VAL A 88 10.56 -18.86 -1.20
CA VAL A 88 11.56 -19.63 -0.44
C VAL A 88 12.21 -18.74 0.63
N ALA A 89 12.68 -17.55 0.25
CA ALA A 89 13.29 -16.61 1.18
C ALA A 89 12.29 -16.19 2.29
N GLY A 90 11.05 -15.91 1.91
CA GLY A 90 9.98 -15.51 2.83
C GLY A 90 9.67 -16.57 3.88
N LYS A 91 9.62 -17.85 3.50
CA LYS A 91 9.42 -18.95 4.46
C LYS A 91 10.55 -19.01 5.51
N VAL A 92 11.80 -18.80 5.10
CA VAL A 92 12.95 -18.80 6.01
C VAL A 92 12.90 -17.60 6.95
N ILE A 93 12.72 -16.40 6.42
CA ILE A 93 12.69 -15.15 7.19
C ILE A 93 11.52 -15.14 8.18
N ALA A 94 10.36 -15.67 7.78
CA ALA A 94 9.20 -15.72 8.66
C ALA A 94 9.43 -16.60 9.90
N ASN A 95 10.11 -17.74 9.75
CA ASN A 95 10.45 -18.58 10.90
C ASN A 95 11.53 -17.93 11.77
N PHE A 96 12.51 -17.24 11.18
CA PHE A 96 13.47 -16.45 11.94
C PHE A 96 12.79 -15.41 12.83
N TRP A 97 11.83 -14.63 12.29
CA TRP A 97 11.05 -13.71 13.11
C TRP A 97 10.35 -14.40 14.27
N LEU A 98 9.63 -15.50 14.00
CA LEU A 98 8.78 -16.18 14.97
C LEU A 98 9.53 -16.99 16.02
N ASP A 99 10.73 -17.46 15.72
CA ASP A 99 11.52 -18.33 16.60
C ASP A 99 12.64 -17.57 17.32
N GLU A 100 13.24 -16.55 16.69
CA GLU A 100 14.41 -15.85 17.26
C GLU A 100 14.08 -14.45 17.80
N ILE A 101 13.15 -13.73 17.16
CA ILE A 101 12.86 -12.33 17.54
C ILE A 101 11.64 -12.24 18.46
N TYR A 102 10.58 -12.97 18.13
CA TYR A 102 9.36 -12.98 18.91
C TYR A 102 9.39 -14.05 19.99
N SER A 103 8.70 -13.78 21.08
CA SER A 103 8.49 -14.74 22.16
C SER A 103 7.61 -15.89 21.69
N PRO A 104 7.70 -17.06 22.37
CA PRO A 104 6.84 -18.20 22.05
C PRO A 104 5.35 -17.87 22.08
N ALA A 105 4.90 -17.00 22.99
CA ALA A 105 3.49 -16.59 23.08
C ALA A 105 3.02 -15.81 21.84
N GLU A 106 3.83 -14.86 21.36
CA GLU A 106 3.53 -14.08 20.15
C GLU A 106 3.56 -14.97 18.90
N GLY A 107 4.58 -15.82 18.79
CA GLY A 107 4.71 -16.77 17.68
C GLY A 107 3.56 -17.78 17.65
N ASN A 108 3.11 -18.26 18.80
CA ASN A 108 1.96 -19.16 18.91
C ASN A 108 0.64 -18.46 18.56
N ALA A 109 0.41 -17.25 19.04
CA ALA A 109 -0.79 -16.48 18.71
C ALA A 109 -0.90 -16.22 17.20
N HIS A 110 0.23 -15.94 16.52
CA HIS A 110 0.26 -15.88 15.07
C HIS A 110 -0.12 -17.22 14.44
N ARG A 111 0.58 -18.31 14.83
CA ARG A 111 0.43 -19.64 14.21
C ARG A 111 -0.95 -20.26 14.43
N GLN A 112 -1.57 -19.99 15.57
CA GLN A 112 -2.92 -20.41 15.89
C GLN A 112 -3.99 -19.53 15.25
N ALA A 113 -3.61 -18.46 14.57
CA ALA A 113 -4.54 -17.50 13.96
C ALA A 113 -5.40 -16.72 14.96
N ASP A 114 -4.95 -16.57 16.22
CA ASP A 114 -5.57 -15.65 17.17
C ASP A 114 -5.26 -14.18 16.80
N LEU A 115 -4.09 -13.96 16.18
CA LEU A 115 -3.71 -12.72 15.51
C LEU A 115 -2.90 -13.03 14.24
N HIS A 116 -2.66 -12.01 13.42
CA HIS A 116 -1.77 -12.08 12.26
C HIS A 116 -0.72 -10.99 12.34
N ILE A 117 0.54 -11.37 12.19
CA ILE A 117 1.68 -10.44 12.12
C ILE A 117 1.99 -10.35 10.64
N HIS A 118 1.87 -9.15 10.05
CA HIS A 118 2.04 -8.95 8.62
C HIS A 118 3.52 -8.91 8.23
N ASP A 119 3.79 -9.25 6.97
CA ASP A 119 5.09 -9.11 6.28
C ASP A 119 6.25 -9.81 7.00
N LEU A 120 6.00 -11.01 7.52
CA LEU A 120 7.04 -11.86 8.10
C LEU A 120 8.02 -12.40 7.05
N ASP A 121 7.69 -12.33 5.77
CA ASP A 121 8.54 -12.75 4.67
C ASP A 121 9.71 -11.79 4.40
N CYS A 122 9.67 -10.58 4.96
CA CYS A 122 10.72 -9.58 4.82
C CYS A 122 11.33 -9.23 6.19
N LEU A 123 12.65 -9.04 6.22
CA LEU A 123 13.37 -8.63 7.43
C LEU A 123 13.49 -7.09 7.48
N THR A 124 12.35 -6.39 7.48
CA THR A 124 12.29 -4.92 7.43
C THR A 124 10.97 -4.36 7.99
N GLY A 125 10.81 -3.03 7.96
CA GLY A 125 9.56 -2.32 8.26
C GLY A 125 8.46 -2.56 7.23
N TYR A 126 7.24 -2.10 7.52
CA TYR A 126 6.10 -2.31 6.64
C TYR A 126 6.10 -1.30 5.49
N CYS A 127 5.73 -0.05 5.71
CA CYS A 127 5.57 0.94 4.63
C CYS A 127 6.22 2.28 4.98
N ALA A 128 6.53 3.05 3.94
CA ALA A 128 7.18 4.36 4.08
C ALA A 128 6.70 5.35 3.00
N GLY A 129 6.39 6.55 3.46
CA GLY A 129 6.31 7.75 2.64
C GLY A 129 7.63 8.49 2.62
N TRP A 130 7.92 9.11 1.48
CA TRP A 130 9.20 9.73 1.20
C TRP A 130 9.03 11.20 0.85
N SER A 131 9.97 12.03 1.29
CA SER A 131 10.01 13.44 0.88
C SER A 131 10.44 13.54 -0.58
N LEU A 132 9.48 13.80 -1.47
CA LEU A 132 9.77 14.11 -2.87
C LEU A 132 10.64 15.36 -2.97
N ARG A 133 10.40 16.36 -2.11
CA ARG A 133 11.25 17.54 -2.00
C ARG A 133 12.72 17.17 -1.73
N ALA A 134 12.99 16.27 -0.78
CA ALA A 134 14.37 15.85 -0.49
C ALA A 134 15.02 15.16 -1.69
N LEU A 135 14.29 14.28 -2.39
CA LEU A 135 14.78 13.65 -3.61
C LEU A 135 15.09 14.67 -4.71
N LEU A 136 14.22 15.65 -4.92
CA LEU A 136 14.39 16.68 -5.95
C LEU A 136 15.49 17.71 -5.59
N ASN A 137 15.64 18.03 -4.30
CA ASN A 137 16.65 18.96 -3.81
C ASN A 137 18.06 18.37 -3.84
N ASP A 138 18.19 17.10 -3.43
CA ASP A 138 19.48 16.46 -3.21
C ASP A 138 19.91 15.58 -4.40
N GLY A 139 18.94 15.01 -5.12
CA GLY A 139 19.14 13.93 -6.10
C GLY A 139 19.25 12.56 -5.44
N PHE A 140 19.20 11.51 -6.27
CA PHE A 140 19.31 10.12 -5.81
C PHE A 140 20.76 9.67 -5.61
N ASN A 141 21.31 9.79 -4.41
CA ASN A 141 22.75 9.63 -4.11
C ASN A 141 23.04 9.17 -2.68
N GLY A 142 24.31 9.27 -2.25
CA GLY A 142 24.70 9.17 -0.85
C GLY A 142 24.93 7.76 -0.32
N VAL A 143 24.80 6.73 -1.18
CA VAL A 143 25.09 5.34 -0.81
C VAL A 143 26.47 4.90 -1.32
N PRO A 144 27.40 4.48 -0.44
CA PRO A 144 28.74 4.06 -0.83
C PRO A 144 28.75 2.89 -1.83
N GLY A 145 29.64 2.94 -2.82
CA GLY A 145 29.78 1.89 -3.83
C GLY A 145 28.61 1.80 -4.83
N ARG A 146 27.68 2.76 -4.80
CA ARG A 146 26.55 2.86 -5.74
C ARG A 146 26.65 4.13 -6.58
N VAL A 147 26.00 4.13 -7.73
CA VAL A 147 25.91 5.31 -8.59
C VAL A 147 25.16 6.41 -7.84
N SER A 148 25.68 7.63 -7.92
CA SER A 148 25.05 8.82 -7.34
C SER A 148 24.58 9.76 -8.43
N SER A 149 23.31 10.13 -8.38
CA SER A 149 22.72 11.16 -9.24
C SER A 149 22.82 12.53 -8.59
N ARG A 150 23.01 13.55 -9.43
CA ARG A 150 22.79 14.94 -9.03
C ARG A 150 21.28 15.21 -8.91
N PRO A 151 20.85 16.25 -8.18
CA PRO A 151 19.45 16.63 -8.21
C PRO A 151 19.01 16.92 -9.65
N PRO A 152 17.80 16.49 -10.04
CA PRO A 152 17.30 16.67 -11.40
C PRO A 152 17.14 18.17 -11.72
N ARG A 153 17.39 18.55 -12.97
CA ARG A 153 17.07 19.90 -13.48
C ARG A 153 15.92 19.90 -14.49
N HIS A 154 15.60 18.75 -15.06
CA HIS A 154 14.57 18.62 -16.09
C HIS A 154 13.46 17.65 -15.65
N PHE A 155 12.24 17.84 -16.17
CA PHE A 155 11.05 17.08 -15.79
C PHE A 155 11.23 15.56 -15.98
N ARG A 156 11.84 15.15 -17.09
CA ARG A 156 12.15 13.75 -17.36
C ARG A 156 13.20 13.17 -16.41
N GLU A 157 14.18 13.97 -15.99
CA GLU A 157 15.18 13.53 -15.01
C GLU A 157 14.54 13.32 -13.64
N ALA A 158 13.63 14.21 -13.24
CA ALA A 158 12.88 14.09 -11.99
C ALA A 158 12.07 12.79 -11.96
N LEU A 159 11.24 12.54 -12.98
CA LEU A 159 10.46 11.30 -13.10
C LEU A 159 11.35 10.05 -13.15
N GLY A 160 12.47 10.10 -13.88
CA GLY A 160 13.42 8.99 -13.95
C GLY A 160 14.06 8.66 -12.59
N GLN A 161 14.46 9.68 -11.83
CA GLN A 161 14.97 9.48 -10.47
C GLN A 161 13.89 8.93 -9.53
N MET A 162 12.65 9.41 -9.64
CA MET A 162 11.52 8.90 -8.85
C MET A 162 11.25 7.41 -9.12
N SER A 163 11.21 6.98 -10.39
CA SER A 163 11.01 5.56 -10.72
C SER A 163 12.13 4.68 -10.13
N ASN A 164 13.39 5.11 -10.26
CA ASN A 164 14.54 4.37 -9.72
C ASN A 164 14.49 4.31 -8.18
N PHE A 165 14.13 5.42 -7.54
CA PHE A 165 14.00 5.53 -6.10
C PHE A 165 12.95 4.57 -5.55
N LEU A 166 11.72 4.61 -6.09
CA LEU A 166 10.62 3.75 -5.68
C LEU A 166 10.92 2.27 -5.93
N GLY A 167 11.53 1.95 -7.08
CA GLY A 167 11.90 0.58 -7.43
C GLY A 167 12.98 0.00 -6.50
N ILE A 168 13.94 0.81 -6.05
CA ILE A 168 14.99 0.36 -5.12
C ILE A 168 14.45 0.21 -3.70
N LEU A 169 13.66 1.17 -3.21
CA LEU A 169 13.17 1.14 -1.83
C LEU A 169 12.11 0.07 -1.57
N GLN A 170 11.44 -0.43 -2.61
CA GLN A 170 10.67 -1.67 -2.52
C GLN A 170 11.52 -2.87 -2.04
N SER A 171 12.84 -2.85 -2.23
CA SER A 171 13.72 -3.92 -1.73
C SER A 171 14.16 -3.71 -0.27
N GLU A 172 13.92 -2.53 0.31
CA GLU A 172 14.24 -2.21 1.71
C GLU A 172 13.00 -2.12 2.59
N TRP A 173 11.79 -2.20 2.04
CA TRP A 173 10.51 -2.12 2.74
C TRP A 173 9.50 -3.12 2.17
N ALA A 174 8.65 -3.70 3.00
CA ALA A 174 7.76 -4.78 2.54
C ALA A 174 6.53 -4.27 1.75
N GLY A 175 6.00 -3.13 2.16
CA GLY A 175 4.74 -2.55 1.70
C GLY A 175 4.92 -1.33 0.80
N ALA A 176 3.90 -0.48 0.77
CA ALA A 176 3.83 0.60 -0.19
C ALA A 176 4.84 1.72 0.05
N GLN A 177 5.29 2.30 -1.07
CA GLN A 177 6.20 3.44 -1.14
C GLN A 177 5.44 4.64 -1.72
N ALA A 178 5.38 5.74 -0.99
CA ALA A 178 4.53 6.88 -1.37
C ALA A 178 5.31 8.18 -1.57
N PHE A 179 4.86 8.98 -2.53
CA PHE A 179 5.19 10.41 -2.64
C PHE A 179 3.93 11.24 -2.51
N SER A 180 4.02 12.35 -1.76
CA SER A 180 2.94 13.34 -1.70
C SER A 180 3.27 14.59 -2.52
N SER A 181 2.24 15.35 -2.87
CA SER A 181 2.35 16.60 -3.63
C SER A 181 3.08 16.43 -4.96
N PHE A 182 2.75 15.34 -5.67
CA PHE A 182 3.42 14.92 -6.90
C PHE A 182 3.34 15.99 -8.00
N ASP A 183 2.14 16.53 -8.22
CA ASP A 183 1.87 17.58 -9.18
C ASP A 183 2.51 18.91 -8.78
N THR A 184 2.33 19.33 -7.51
CA THR A 184 2.90 20.58 -6.99
C THR A 184 4.43 20.61 -7.11
N TYR A 185 5.13 19.54 -6.72
CA TYR A 185 6.60 19.51 -6.75
C TYR A 185 7.19 19.38 -8.15
N LEU A 186 6.46 18.79 -9.10
CA LEU A 186 6.96 18.59 -10.46
C LEU A 186 6.61 19.73 -11.43
N ALA A 187 5.56 20.51 -11.13
CA ALA A 187 5.12 21.64 -11.95
C ALA A 187 6.22 22.67 -12.31
N PRO A 188 7.13 23.06 -11.40
CA PRO A 188 8.24 23.96 -11.73
C PRO A 188 9.15 23.45 -12.85
N TYR A 189 9.35 22.13 -12.97
CA TYR A 189 10.19 21.55 -14.01
C TYR A 189 9.52 21.61 -15.39
N VAL A 190 8.20 21.47 -15.44
CA VAL A 190 7.42 21.63 -16.69
C VAL A 190 7.48 23.08 -17.16
N PHE A 191 7.44 24.04 -16.24
CA PHE A 191 7.59 25.46 -16.54
C PHE A 191 8.99 25.75 -17.08
N TYR A 192 10.03 25.28 -16.37
CA TYR A 192 11.42 25.49 -16.72
C TYR A 192 11.76 24.94 -18.12
N ASP A 193 11.32 23.71 -18.40
CA ASP A 193 11.56 23.03 -19.68
C ASP A 193 10.66 23.55 -20.81
N GLN A 194 9.72 24.46 -20.51
CA GLN A 194 8.72 25.00 -21.44
C GLN A 194 7.95 23.92 -22.22
N LEU A 195 7.63 22.80 -21.54
CA LEU A 195 7.07 21.62 -22.20
C LEU A 195 5.65 21.85 -22.70
N SER A 196 5.37 21.30 -23.88
CA SER A 196 4.00 21.14 -24.36
C SER A 196 3.28 20.01 -23.61
N PHE A 197 1.95 20.04 -23.61
CA PHE A 197 1.13 18.96 -23.05
C PHE A 197 1.49 17.58 -23.61
N THR A 198 1.81 17.49 -24.92
CA THR A 198 2.21 16.22 -25.56
C THR A 198 3.50 15.66 -24.95
N GLU A 199 4.45 16.53 -24.61
CA GLU A 199 5.72 16.11 -24.00
C GLU A 199 5.53 15.68 -22.55
N VAL A 200 4.71 16.42 -21.79
CA VAL A 200 4.31 16.05 -20.42
C VAL A 200 3.64 14.68 -20.42
N LYS A 201 2.64 14.46 -21.28
CA LYS A 201 1.93 13.17 -21.41
C LYS A 201 2.86 12.02 -21.77
N LYS A 202 3.82 12.23 -22.68
CA LYS A 202 4.82 11.20 -23.02
C LYS A 202 5.73 10.86 -21.84
N ALA A 203 6.16 11.86 -21.06
CA ALA A 203 7.01 11.64 -19.90
C ALA A 203 6.26 10.96 -18.74
N ILE A 204 5.02 11.36 -18.47
CA ILE A 204 4.15 10.70 -17.49
C ILE A 204 3.84 9.26 -17.91
N ARG A 205 3.55 9.02 -19.19
CA ARG A 205 3.37 7.65 -19.71
C ARG A 205 4.61 6.79 -19.42
N GLN A 206 5.79 7.29 -19.74
CA GLN A 206 7.04 6.56 -19.45
C GLN A 206 7.19 6.24 -17.95
N PHE A 207 6.87 7.20 -17.07
CA PHE A 207 6.89 7.00 -15.62
C PHE A 207 5.92 5.91 -15.16
N VAL A 208 4.66 5.94 -15.62
CA VAL A 208 3.62 4.95 -15.27
C VAL A 208 4.03 3.55 -15.75
N TYR A 209 4.53 3.40 -16.98
CA TYR A 209 4.99 2.10 -17.48
C TYR A 209 6.15 1.54 -16.65
N ASN A 210 7.12 2.38 -16.28
CA ASN A 210 8.26 1.95 -15.46
C ASN A 210 7.84 1.41 -14.07
N LEU A 211 6.70 1.87 -13.53
CA LEU A 211 6.18 1.40 -12.25
C LEU A 211 5.27 0.18 -12.36
N ASN A 212 4.83 -0.21 -13.57
CA ASN A 212 3.95 -1.36 -13.77
C ASN A 212 4.65 -2.56 -14.41
N VAL A 213 5.81 -2.38 -15.04
CA VAL A 213 6.60 -3.50 -15.57
C VAL A 213 7.44 -4.12 -14.44
N PRO A 214 7.16 -5.36 -13.99
CA PRO A 214 7.85 -5.96 -12.86
C PRO A 214 9.32 -6.25 -13.21
N ALA A 215 10.21 -5.89 -12.29
CA ALA A 215 11.64 -6.17 -12.40
C ALA A 215 11.99 -7.54 -11.76
N ARG A 216 13.25 -7.68 -11.30
CA ARG A 216 13.87 -8.92 -10.83
C ARG A 216 13.11 -9.70 -9.74
N TRP A 217 12.24 -9.04 -8.98
CA TRP A 217 11.48 -9.64 -7.87
C TRP A 217 10.11 -10.18 -8.28
N GLY A 218 9.72 -10.04 -9.56
CA GLY A 218 8.47 -10.63 -10.09
C GLY A 218 7.19 -9.89 -9.69
N GLN A 219 7.33 -8.74 -9.02
CA GLN A 219 6.25 -7.89 -8.55
C GLN A 219 6.55 -6.44 -8.90
N SER A 220 5.55 -5.70 -9.38
CA SER A 220 5.67 -4.26 -9.61
C SER A 220 5.67 -3.51 -8.27
N PRO A 221 6.46 -2.43 -8.12
CA PRO A 221 6.55 -1.69 -6.86
C PRO A 221 5.18 -1.17 -6.45
N PHE A 222 4.78 -1.50 -5.22
CA PHE A 222 3.54 -0.99 -4.65
C PHE A 222 3.76 0.50 -4.37
N THR A 223 3.21 1.35 -5.25
CA THR A 223 3.47 2.78 -5.20
C THR A 223 2.19 3.59 -5.13
N ASN A 224 2.25 4.69 -4.38
CA ASN A 224 1.19 5.65 -4.21
C ASN A 224 1.70 7.05 -4.54
N ILE A 225 0.85 7.86 -5.18
CA ILE A 225 1.08 9.30 -5.31
C ILE A 225 -0.12 10.08 -4.79
N THR A 226 0.14 11.22 -4.15
CA THR A 226 -0.91 12.20 -3.82
C THR A 226 -0.88 13.33 -4.84
N LEU A 227 -2.05 13.64 -5.39
CA LEU A 227 -2.28 14.79 -6.26
C LEU A 227 -3.01 15.85 -5.45
N ASP A 228 -2.40 17.03 -5.35
CA ASP A 228 -2.96 18.14 -4.57
C ASP A 228 -4.10 18.83 -5.33
N ILE A 229 -4.01 18.88 -6.67
CA ILE A 229 -4.92 19.56 -7.60
C ILE A 229 -4.89 21.08 -7.46
N VAL A 230 -5.05 21.58 -6.24
CA VAL A 230 -4.89 22.98 -5.85
C VAL A 230 -3.61 23.11 -5.02
N VAL A 231 -2.83 24.17 -5.24
CA VAL A 231 -1.58 24.38 -4.50
C VAL A 231 -1.87 24.45 -2.99
N PRO A 232 -1.32 23.54 -2.17
CA PRO A 232 -1.56 23.54 -0.73
C PRO A 232 -1.13 24.84 -0.06
N GLU A 233 -1.88 25.29 0.96
CA GLU A 233 -1.61 26.55 1.67
C GLU A 233 -0.19 26.61 2.25
N ASP A 234 0.28 25.50 2.81
CA ASP A 234 1.61 25.37 3.41
C ASP A 234 2.75 25.34 2.38
N LEU A 235 2.45 25.04 1.11
CA LEU A 235 3.41 25.05 0.00
C LEU A 235 3.35 26.34 -0.82
N ARG A 236 2.20 27.02 -0.86
CA ARG A 236 1.90 28.17 -1.74
C ARG A 236 3.02 29.20 -1.81
N ASN A 237 3.54 29.60 -0.65
CA ASN A 237 4.55 30.65 -0.50
C ASN A 237 6.00 30.13 -0.44
N LEU A 238 6.20 28.82 -0.58
CA LEU A 238 7.53 28.22 -0.65
C LEU A 238 8.04 28.25 -2.10
N TYR A 239 9.36 28.20 -2.24
CA TYR A 239 10.00 28.12 -3.55
C TYR A 239 10.47 26.70 -3.87
N PRO A 240 10.49 26.31 -5.15
CA PRO A 240 11.07 25.04 -5.57
C PRO A 240 12.59 25.04 -5.33
N THR A 241 13.12 23.94 -4.80
CA THR A 241 14.50 23.88 -4.31
C THR A 241 15.43 23.00 -5.15
N TYR A 242 16.66 23.46 -5.36
CA TYR A 242 17.78 22.70 -5.93
C TYR A 242 19.03 22.96 -5.08
N ARG A 243 19.52 21.95 -4.35
CA ARG A 243 20.66 22.08 -3.41
C ARG A 243 20.50 23.23 -2.41
N ASP A 244 19.33 23.31 -1.80
CA ASP A 244 18.94 24.34 -0.83
C ASP A 244 18.90 25.77 -1.39
N LEU A 245 19.05 25.93 -2.70
CA LEU A 245 18.86 27.17 -3.44
C LEU A 245 17.52 27.14 -4.19
N HIS A 246 17.12 28.29 -4.71
CA HIS A 246 16.00 28.37 -5.63
C HIS A 246 16.28 27.52 -6.89
N LEU A 247 15.30 26.76 -7.39
CA LEU A 247 15.47 25.92 -8.59
C LEU A 247 15.94 26.73 -9.80
N PHE A 248 15.54 28.00 -9.84
CA PHE A 248 15.86 28.95 -10.91
C PHE A 248 17.01 29.92 -10.56
N ASP A 249 17.72 29.69 -9.45
CA ASP A 249 18.84 30.52 -9.03
C ASP A 249 19.92 30.57 -10.13
N GLY A 250 20.34 31.79 -10.48
CA GLY A 250 21.32 32.05 -11.53
C GLY A 250 20.84 31.76 -12.96
N ILE A 251 19.54 31.59 -13.20
CA ILE A 251 18.97 31.42 -14.53
C ILE A 251 18.48 32.77 -15.07
N GLU A 252 19.13 33.24 -16.13
CA GLU A 252 18.76 34.44 -16.87
C GLU A 252 18.15 34.04 -18.22
N ASP A 253 16.82 34.01 -18.30
CA ASP A 253 16.06 33.70 -19.52
C ASP A 253 14.89 34.68 -19.67
N ASP A 254 15.00 35.60 -20.63
CA ASP A 254 14.01 36.64 -20.89
C ASP A 254 12.62 36.08 -21.21
N ALA A 255 12.55 34.92 -21.88
CA ALA A 255 11.28 34.29 -22.23
C ALA A 255 10.60 33.70 -20.99
N LEU A 256 11.36 33.06 -20.10
CA LEU A 256 10.83 32.56 -18.83
C LEU A 256 10.41 33.70 -17.91
N ILE A 257 11.18 34.79 -17.85
CA ILE A 257 10.83 35.99 -17.05
C ILE A 257 9.54 36.62 -17.59
N ALA A 258 9.43 36.79 -18.92
CA ALA A 258 8.21 37.33 -19.52
C ALA A 258 6.98 36.44 -19.25
N ARG A 259 7.14 35.11 -19.32
CA ARG A 259 6.08 34.15 -18.99
C ARG A 259 5.70 34.20 -17.51
N ALA A 260 6.66 34.39 -16.62
CA ALA A 260 6.42 34.55 -15.19
C ALA A 260 5.67 35.88 -14.91
N GLN A 261 6.11 36.98 -15.52
CA GLN A 261 5.49 38.30 -15.39
C GLN A 261 4.06 38.35 -15.94
N ALA A 262 3.75 37.55 -16.96
CA ALA A 262 2.38 37.39 -17.44
C ALA A 262 1.43 36.76 -16.39
N ARG A 263 1.98 36.08 -15.37
CA ARG A 263 1.22 35.49 -14.26
C ARG A 263 1.17 36.42 -13.05
N ASP A 264 2.30 37.02 -12.72
CA ASP A 264 2.41 38.01 -11.65
C ASP A 264 3.42 39.11 -12.04
N MET A 265 2.90 40.32 -12.26
CA MET A 265 3.68 41.51 -12.62
C MET A 265 4.66 41.95 -11.51
N GLY A 266 4.52 41.41 -10.30
CA GLY A 266 5.46 41.59 -9.19
C GLY A 266 6.80 40.87 -9.39
N ILE A 267 6.85 39.86 -10.26
CA ILE A 267 8.05 39.06 -10.52
C ILE A 267 9.12 39.89 -11.26
N ARG A 268 10.29 40.03 -10.65
CA ARG A 268 11.45 40.73 -11.21
C ARG A 268 12.49 39.77 -11.74
N THR A 269 12.69 38.67 -11.02
CA THR A 269 13.62 37.60 -11.36
C THR A 269 12.93 36.26 -11.20
N LEU A 270 13.48 35.19 -11.79
CA LEU A 270 12.90 33.86 -11.60
C LEU A 270 12.92 33.40 -10.14
N ASP A 271 13.78 33.98 -9.29
CA ASP A 271 13.86 33.69 -7.84
C ASP A 271 12.66 34.22 -7.03
N ASP A 272 11.82 35.06 -7.63
CA ASP A 272 10.56 35.49 -7.04
C ASP A 272 9.46 34.41 -7.17
N LEU A 273 9.66 33.39 -8.01
CA LEU A 273 8.69 32.33 -8.20
C LEU A 273 8.48 31.51 -6.92
N ARG A 274 7.22 31.19 -6.68
CA ARG A 274 6.72 30.31 -5.60
C ARG A 274 5.81 29.25 -6.19
N PHE A 275 5.53 28.18 -5.44
CA PHE A 275 4.65 27.10 -5.91
C PHE A 275 3.29 27.60 -6.43
N ALA A 276 2.75 28.68 -5.84
CA ALA A 276 1.52 29.34 -6.30
C ALA A 276 1.50 29.71 -7.80
N HIS A 277 2.66 29.94 -8.42
CA HIS A 277 2.74 30.43 -9.79
C HIS A 277 2.72 29.30 -10.84
N PHE A 278 2.69 28.02 -10.43
CA PHE A 278 2.81 26.87 -11.34
C PHE A 278 1.51 26.07 -11.51
N GLU A 279 0.35 26.63 -11.12
CA GLU A 279 -0.97 26.00 -11.32
C GLU A 279 -1.22 25.53 -12.77
N PRO A 280 -0.86 26.28 -13.84
CA PRO A 280 -1.04 25.78 -15.21
C PRO A 280 -0.25 24.51 -15.51
N GLU A 281 0.93 24.35 -14.90
CA GLU A 281 1.75 23.15 -15.06
C GLU A 281 1.21 21.97 -14.23
N MET A 282 0.66 22.23 -13.04
CA MET A 282 -0.06 21.22 -12.27
C MET A 282 -1.25 20.68 -13.05
N GLU A 283 -2.06 21.57 -13.68
CA GLU A 283 -3.17 21.17 -14.56
C GLU A 283 -2.69 20.22 -15.67
N MET A 284 -1.60 20.57 -16.37
CA MET A 284 -1.04 19.72 -17.42
C MET A 284 -0.60 18.35 -16.91
N ILE A 285 0.06 18.28 -15.75
CA ILE A 285 0.50 17.02 -15.15
C ILE A 285 -0.71 16.15 -14.77
N ASN A 286 -1.70 16.73 -14.11
CA ASN A 286 -2.88 16.02 -13.64
C ASN A 286 -3.70 15.45 -14.79
N ILE A 287 -4.01 16.26 -15.81
CA ILE A 287 -4.72 15.80 -17.01
C ILE A 287 -3.92 14.71 -17.72
N ALA A 288 -2.62 14.91 -17.94
CA ALA A 288 -1.76 13.93 -18.60
C ALA A 288 -1.74 12.58 -17.85
N TYR A 289 -1.68 12.62 -16.51
CA TYR A 289 -1.72 11.43 -15.67
C TYR A 289 -3.03 10.67 -15.81
N TYR A 290 -4.17 11.35 -15.68
CA TYR A 290 -5.47 10.69 -15.79
C TYR A 290 -5.79 10.20 -17.20
N GLU A 291 -5.36 10.90 -18.25
CA GLU A 291 -5.48 10.39 -19.62
C GLU A 291 -4.69 9.08 -19.78
N VAL A 292 -3.45 9.01 -19.29
CA VAL A 292 -2.63 7.78 -19.34
C VAL A 292 -3.28 6.63 -18.56
N MET A 293 -3.78 6.90 -17.34
CA MET A 293 -4.44 5.89 -16.50
C MET A 293 -5.78 5.41 -17.09
N THR A 294 -6.46 6.23 -17.90
CA THR A 294 -7.74 5.91 -18.56
C THR A 294 -7.56 5.18 -19.89
N GLU A 295 -6.48 5.48 -20.61
CA GLU A 295 -6.06 4.78 -21.83
C GLU A 295 -5.68 3.32 -21.54
N GLY A 296 -4.90 3.09 -20.47
CA GLY A 296 -4.36 1.78 -20.14
C GLY A 296 -3.13 1.40 -20.99
N ASP A 297 -2.79 0.11 -20.97
CA ASP A 297 -1.69 -0.45 -21.74
C ASP A 297 -2.01 -0.60 -23.24
N ALA A 298 -1.12 -1.24 -24.00
CA ALA A 298 -1.31 -1.45 -25.45
C ALA A 298 -2.58 -2.25 -25.81
N THR A 299 -3.17 -2.97 -24.86
CA THR A 299 -4.42 -3.73 -25.01
C THR A 299 -5.60 -3.08 -24.27
N GLY A 300 -5.40 -1.89 -23.69
CA GLY A 300 -6.39 -1.19 -22.87
C GLY A 300 -6.55 -1.77 -21.47
N GLN A 301 -5.61 -2.60 -20.99
CA GLN A 301 -5.62 -3.04 -19.59
C GLN A 301 -5.28 -1.87 -18.66
N PRO A 302 -5.94 -1.78 -17.50
CA PRO A 302 -5.68 -0.72 -16.55
C PRO A 302 -4.27 -0.84 -15.96
N PHE A 303 -3.66 0.30 -15.64
CA PHE A 303 -2.47 0.32 -14.79
C PHE A 303 -2.86 0.17 -13.32
N THR A 304 -2.11 -0.63 -12.58
CA THR A 304 -2.30 -0.79 -11.12
C THR A 304 -1.62 0.34 -10.35
N PHE A 305 -0.46 0.80 -10.82
CA PHE A 305 0.42 1.73 -10.11
C PHE A 305 0.82 2.96 -10.96
N PRO A 306 1.30 4.04 -10.34
CA PRO A 306 1.08 4.33 -8.93
C PRO A 306 -0.41 4.53 -8.67
N ILE A 307 -0.85 4.28 -7.44
CA ILE A 307 -2.23 4.50 -7.04
C ILE A 307 -2.39 6.00 -6.75
N PRO A 308 -3.28 6.72 -7.46
CA PRO A 308 -3.51 8.13 -7.18
C PRO A 308 -4.45 8.31 -5.99
N THR A 309 -4.06 9.21 -5.09
CA THR A 309 -4.92 9.78 -4.05
C THR A 309 -5.20 11.23 -4.39
N VAL A 310 -6.47 11.60 -4.49
CA VAL A 310 -6.92 12.96 -4.77
C VAL A 310 -7.46 13.57 -3.49
N ASN A 311 -6.88 14.70 -3.09
CA ASN A 311 -7.38 15.49 -1.99
C ASN A 311 -8.57 16.32 -2.47
N ILE A 312 -9.77 16.06 -1.93
CA ILE A 312 -10.96 16.84 -2.25
C ILE A 312 -11.23 17.81 -1.10
N THR A 313 -10.79 19.05 -1.30
CA THR A 313 -10.93 20.18 -0.37
C THR A 313 -12.13 21.07 -0.72
N GLU A 314 -12.47 22.00 0.16
CA GLU A 314 -13.61 22.92 -0.06
C GLU A 314 -13.44 23.83 -1.28
N ASP A 315 -12.19 24.13 -1.65
CA ASP A 315 -11.80 24.95 -2.81
C ASP A 315 -11.58 24.13 -4.09
N PHE A 316 -11.88 22.83 -4.09
CA PHE A 316 -11.79 21.99 -5.28
C PHE A 316 -12.77 22.47 -6.37
N ASP A 317 -12.25 22.85 -7.53
CA ASP A 317 -13.05 23.25 -8.69
C ASP A 317 -13.60 22.03 -9.43
N TRP A 318 -14.86 21.72 -9.13
CA TRP A 318 -15.61 20.59 -9.71
C TRP A 318 -15.84 20.72 -11.22
N ASP A 319 -15.75 21.92 -11.79
CA ASP A 319 -16.02 22.20 -13.21
C ASP A 319 -14.72 22.41 -14.03
N SER A 320 -13.56 22.24 -13.40
CA SER A 320 -12.26 22.32 -14.04
C SER A 320 -12.01 21.19 -15.04
N LYS A 321 -11.10 21.42 -15.99
CA LYS A 321 -10.62 20.37 -16.92
C LYS A 321 -9.96 19.20 -16.18
N VAL A 322 -9.29 19.50 -15.07
CA VAL A 322 -8.68 18.49 -14.20
C VAL A 322 -9.76 17.59 -13.59
N ALA A 323 -10.83 18.20 -13.06
CA ALA A 323 -11.98 17.45 -12.55
C ALA A 323 -12.59 16.56 -13.63
N THR A 324 -12.80 17.06 -14.85
CA THR A 324 -13.28 16.23 -15.97
C THR A 324 -12.40 14.99 -16.18
N ALA A 325 -11.07 15.15 -16.28
CA ALA A 325 -10.15 14.03 -16.47
C ALA A 325 -10.18 13.02 -15.30
N ILE A 326 -10.28 13.52 -14.05
CA ILE A 326 -10.42 12.68 -12.85
C ILE A 326 -11.71 11.85 -12.92
N PHE A 327 -12.84 12.48 -13.23
CA PHE A 327 -14.14 11.81 -13.18
C PHE A 327 -14.41 10.95 -14.41
N ASP A 328 -13.82 11.25 -15.57
CA ASP A 328 -13.75 10.33 -16.71
C ASP A 328 -13.07 9.02 -16.30
N ASN A 329 -11.92 9.12 -15.63
CA ASN A 329 -11.24 7.95 -15.09
C ASN A 329 -12.09 7.25 -14.01
N ALA A 330 -12.70 8.02 -13.10
CA ALA A 330 -13.48 7.47 -12.00
C ALA A 330 -14.71 6.68 -12.50
N ALA A 331 -15.39 7.18 -13.52
CA ALA A 331 -16.56 6.55 -14.13
C ALA A 331 -16.20 5.25 -14.87
N LYS A 332 -15.06 5.23 -15.57
CA LYS A 332 -14.63 4.09 -16.40
C LYS A 332 -13.82 3.04 -15.62
N VAL A 333 -12.73 3.46 -14.98
CA VAL A 333 -11.75 2.56 -14.35
C VAL A 333 -11.82 2.65 -12.83
N GLY A 334 -12.04 3.83 -12.27
CA GLY A 334 -12.11 4.03 -10.82
C GLY A 334 -10.75 4.02 -10.13
N SER A 335 -9.68 4.56 -10.73
CA SER A 335 -8.29 4.40 -10.24
C SER A 335 -7.99 5.14 -8.93
N SER A 336 -8.73 6.21 -8.64
CA SER A 336 -8.45 7.12 -7.52
C SER A 336 -8.98 6.65 -6.17
N TYR A 337 -8.24 7.00 -5.14
CA TYR A 337 -8.76 7.23 -3.80
C TYR A 337 -9.15 8.69 -3.66
N PHE A 338 -10.34 8.95 -3.13
CA PHE A 338 -10.79 10.30 -2.83
C PHE A 338 -10.70 10.51 -1.32
N GLN A 339 -9.80 11.40 -0.93
CA GLN A 339 -9.68 11.83 0.46
C GLN A 339 -10.66 12.96 0.72
N ASN A 340 -11.54 12.74 1.68
CA ASN A 340 -12.61 13.67 2.02
C ASN A 340 -12.09 14.75 2.97
N PHE A 341 -11.94 15.97 2.48
CA PHE A 341 -11.74 17.17 3.30
C PHE A 341 -12.93 18.14 3.22
N ILE A 342 -14.10 17.68 2.79
CA ILE A 342 -15.34 18.46 2.80
C ILE A 342 -16.18 18.03 4.01
N GLY A 343 -16.89 16.90 3.91
CA GLY A 343 -17.81 16.44 4.95
C GLY A 343 -17.09 15.99 6.23
N SER A 344 -15.85 15.50 6.12
CA SER A 344 -15.06 15.11 7.30
C SER A 344 -14.78 16.26 8.26
N GLN A 345 -14.69 17.50 7.75
CA GLN A 345 -14.31 18.69 8.52
C GLN A 345 -15.42 19.19 9.45
N PHE A 346 -16.64 18.68 9.29
CA PHE A 346 -17.81 19.16 10.03
C PHE A 346 -18.57 18.02 10.68
N ILE A 347 -19.16 18.32 11.84
CA ILE A 347 -20.22 17.53 12.46
C ILE A 347 -21.50 18.32 12.22
N VAL A 348 -22.49 17.65 11.62
CA VAL A 348 -23.82 18.21 11.43
C VAL A 348 -24.68 17.76 12.60
N ASP A 349 -25.27 18.71 13.30
CA ASP A 349 -26.26 18.42 14.32
C ASP A 349 -27.53 17.84 13.65
N PRO A 350 -27.94 16.61 14.00
CA PRO A 350 -29.03 15.92 13.30
C PRO A 350 -30.41 16.54 13.55
N GLU A 351 -30.59 17.34 14.60
CA GLU A 351 -31.87 17.98 14.93
C GLU A 351 -31.99 19.39 14.34
N THR A 352 -30.89 20.14 14.36
CA THR A 352 -30.86 21.56 13.97
C THR A 352 -30.26 21.81 12.59
N GLY A 353 -29.51 20.84 12.04
CA GLY A 353 -28.75 20.98 10.80
C GLY A 353 -27.52 21.89 10.92
N GLU A 354 -27.20 22.37 12.13
CA GLU A 354 -26.05 23.25 12.36
C GLU A 354 -24.74 22.51 12.05
N ARG A 355 -23.88 23.12 11.22
CA ARG A 355 -22.54 22.61 10.93
C ARG A 355 -21.53 23.18 11.90
N ARG A 356 -20.91 22.32 12.71
CA ARG A 356 -19.81 22.69 13.61
C ARG A 356 -18.53 22.03 13.14
N ARG A 357 -17.38 22.70 13.33
CA ARG A 357 -16.09 22.11 12.96
C ARG A 357 -15.85 20.85 13.79
N ASN A 358 -15.49 19.77 13.11
CA ASN A 358 -15.18 18.50 13.75
C ASN A 358 -13.82 18.61 14.46
N PRO A 359 -13.76 18.54 15.81
CA PRO A 359 -12.49 18.66 16.54
C PRO A 359 -11.57 17.45 16.35
N GLU A 360 -12.10 16.35 15.82
CA GLU A 360 -11.34 15.13 15.49
C GLU A 360 -10.90 15.09 14.03
N ALA A 361 -11.36 16.04 13.18
CA ALA A 361 -11.00 16.09 11.79
C ALA A 361 -9.65 16.76 11.54
N TYR A 362 -8.94 16.24 10.55
CA TYR A 362 -7.67 16.79 10.12
C TYR A 362 -7.86 17.87 9.07
N SER A 363 -7.14 19.00 9.20
CA SER A 363 -7.14 20.02 8.15
C SER A 363 -6.31 19.57 6.93
N PRO A 364 -6.64 20.04 5.71
CA PRO A 364 -5.95 19.68 4.47
C PRO A 364 -4.42 19.80 4.49
N GLY A 365 -3.87 20.89 5.05
CA GLY A 365 -2.41 21.09 5.15
C GLY A 365 -1.71 20.23 6.22
N ALA A 366 -2.47 19.41 6.94
CA ALA A 366 -1.99 18.60 8.05
C ALA A 366 -1.71 17.15 7.62
N VAL A 367 -2.49 16.60 6.67
CA VAL A 367 -2.37 15.19 6.30
C VAL A 367 -1.86 15.06 4.88
N ARG A 368 -0.60 14.65 4.76
CA ARG A 368 -0.06 14.09 3.53
C ARG A 368 -0.09 12.57 3.68
N SER A 369 -1.04 11.95 3.00
CA SER A 369 -1.31 10.51 3.07
C SER A 369 -0.12 9.72 2.53
N MET A 370 0.64 9.08 3.42
CA MET A 370 1.97 8.54 3.09
C MET A 370 2.06 7.01 2.97
N CYS A 371 0.93 6.34 2.78
CA CYS A 371 0.79 4.94 2.35
C CYS A 371 -0.72 4.66 2.16
N CYS A 372 -1.10 3.53 1.57
CA CYS A 372 -2.41 3.15 1.03
C CYS A 372 -3.69 3.49 1.81
N ARG A 373 -3.64 3.91 3.07
CA ARG A 373 -4.77 4.51 3.81
C ARG A 373 -4.35 5.38 5.02
N LEU A 374 -3.06 5.48 5.36
CA LEU A 374 -2.59 5.91 6.70
C LEU A 374 -3.01 7.35 7.04
N GLN A 375 -3.78 7.52 8.11
CA GLN A 375 -4.06 8.81 8.74
C GLN A 375 -3.07 9.11 9.88
N LEU A 376 -2.76 10.40 10.05
CA LEU A 376 -1.73 10.91 10.95
C LEU A 376 -2.35 11.84 12.00
N ASP A 377 -2.31 11.48 13.30
CA ASP A 377 -2.59 12.46 14.37
C ASP A 377 -1.35 13.34 14.62
N LEU A 378 -1.33 14.49 13.97
CA LEU A 378 -0.24 15.45 14.08
C LEU A 378 -0.13 16.11 15.46
N ARG A 379 -1.15 16.08 16.33
CA ARG A 379 -1.01 16.65 17.68
C ARG A 379 0.10 15.92 18.44
N GLU A 380 0.24 14.61 18.20
CA GLU A 380 1.29 13.79 18.77
C GLU A 380 2.67 14.04 18.14
N LEU A 381 2.72 14.37 16.85
CA LEU A 381 3.96 14.78 16.17
C LEU A 381 4.42 16.19 16.58
N LEU A 382 3.49 17.13 16.73
CA LEU A 382 3.72 18.50 17.17
C LEU A 382 4.21 18.58 18.63
N LYS A 383 3.71 17.71 19.52
CA LYS A 383 4.21 17.57 20.91
C LYS A 383 5.70 17.19 20.96
N ARG A 384 6.26 16.61 19.90
CA ARG A 384 7.66 16.16 19.84
C ARG A 384 8.64 17.24 19.35
N GLY A 385 8.18 18.49 19.17
CA GLY A 385 9.05 19.66 19.04
C GLY A 385 9.69 19.88 17.67
N ASN A 386 9.32 19.10 16.65
CA ASN A 386 9.67 19.40 15.26
C ASN A 386 8.55 20.19 14.60
N GLY A 387 8.89 21.25 13.87
CA GLY A 387 7.94 21.92 12.99
C GLY A 387 7.26 20.93 12.05
N LEU A 388 6.00 21.18 11.69
CA LEU A 388 5.17 20.33 10.84
C LEU A 388 5.83 19.99 9.48
N PHE A 389 6.73 20.87 9.03
CA PHE A 389 7.42 20.80 7.75
C PHE A 389 8.45 19.66 7.71
N GLY A 390 8.23 18.72 6.78
CA GLY A 390 9.09 17.55 6.57
C GLY A 390 8.76 16.34 7.43
N SER A 391 8.13 16.51 8.60
CA SER A 391 7.73 15.38 9.45
C SER A 391 6.57 14.57 8.88
N ALA A 392 5.62 15.21 8.17
CA ALA A 392 4.48 14.54 7.54
C ALA A 392 4.88 13.73 6.28
N GLU A 393 5.98 14.11 5.61
CA GLU A 393 6.49 13.46 4.40
C GLU A 393 7.40 12.24 4.68
N MET A 394 7.77 12.01 5.94
CA MET A 394 8.68 10.93 6.36
C MET A 394 7.99 10.04 7.40
N THR A 395 6.85 9.49 7.02
CA THR A 395 5.96 8.73 7.90
C THR A 395 5.55 7.42 7.24
N GLY A 396 5.02 6.49 8.03
CA GLY A 396 4.67 5.16 7.58
C GLY A 396 4.33 4.29 8.77
N SER A 397 4.38 2.98 8.59
CA SER A 397 4.23 2.03 9.68
C SER A 397 5.39 1.05 9.67
N LEU A 398 5.93 0.75 10.85
CA LEU A 398 6.99 -0.26 10.99
C LEU A 398 6.43 -1.68 10.99
N GLY A 399 5.17 -1.86 11.33
CA GLY A 399 4.53 -3.16 11.37
C GLY A 399 3.04 -3.05 11.62
N VAL A 400 2.33 -4.06 11.14
CA VAL A 400 0.90 -4.23 11.34
C VAL A 400 0.66 -5.57 12.02
N VAL A 401 -0.20 -5.57 13.04
CA VAL A 401 -0.74 -6.79 13.65
C VAL A 401 -2.27 -6.72 13.61
N THR A 402 -2.91 -7.70 13.00
CA THR A 402 -4.38 -7.77 12.90
C THR A 402 -4.92 -8.83 13.84
N ILE A 403 -5.93 -8.47 14.63
CA ILE A 403 -6.60 -9.38 15.57
C ILE A 403 -7.75 -10.10 14.87
N ASN A 404 -7.88 -11.40 15.13
CA ASN A 404 -8.97 -12.23 14.61
C ASN A 404 -10.22 -12.05 15.48
N MET A 405 -11.15 -11.21 15.04
CA MET A 405 -12.34 -10.88 15.82
C MET A 405 -13.39 -12.00 15.77
N ALA A 406 -13.48 -12.75 14.67
CA ALA A 406 -14.43 -13.85 14.53
C ALA A 406 -14.19 -14.95 15.57
N ALA A 407 -12.93 -15.35 15.76
CA ALA A 407 -12.53 -16.31 16.80
C ALA A 407 -12.86 -15.81 18.21
N LEU A 408 -12.72 -14.51 18.48
CA LEU A 408 -13.10 -13.92 19.77
C LEU A 408 -14.62 -14.02 20.01
N GLY A 409 -15.43 -13.66 19.01
CA GLY A 409 -16.88 -13.76 19.09
C GLY A 409 -17.35 -15.20 19.35
N TYR A 410 -16.73 -16.18 18.69
CA TYR A 410 -17.04 -17.60 18.87
C TYR A 410 -16.65 -18.11 20.26
N ARG A 411 -15.41 -17.87 20.69
CA ARG A 411 -14.88 -18.40 21.97
C ARG A 411 -15.59 -17.83 23.19
N PHE A 412 -16.08 -16.60 23.11
CA PHE A 412 -16.70 -15.87 24.20
C PHE A 412 -18.18 -15.58 23.95
N LYS A 413 -18.89 -16.50 23.28
CA LYS A 413 -20.32 -16.39 22.98
C LYS A 413 -21.13 -15.99 24.22
N GLY A 414 -21.76 -14.82 24.18
CA GLY A 414 -22.54 -14.25 25.29
C GLY A 414 -21.74 -13.72 26.49
N ASP A 415 -20.40 -13.79 26.50
CA ASP A 415 -19.52 -13.30 27.56
C ASP A 415 -18.69 -12.09 27.09
N LEU A 416 -19.33 -10.92 27.03
CA LEU A 416 -18.65 -9.69 26.60
C LEU A 416 -17.45 -9.35 27.52
N PRO A 417 -17.54 -9.44 28.86
CA PRO A 417 -16.37 -9.22 29.72
C PRO A 417 -15.20 -10.17 29.42
N GLY A 418 -15.47 -11.44 29.11
CA GLY A 418 -14.45 -12.40 28.68
C GLY A 418 -13.81 -12.04 27.35
N LEU A 419 -14.63 -11.66 26.36
CA LEU A 419 -14.17 -11.19 25.06
C LEU A 419 -13.22 -9.99 25.21
N MET A 420 -13.60 -8.98 26.00
CA MET A 420 -12.80 -7.77 26.21
C MET A 420 -11.46 -8.08 26.89
N ARG A 421 -11.43 -8.99 27.88
CA ARG A 421 -10.18 -9.42 28.52
C ARG A 421 -9.24 -10.14 27.56
N GLU A 422 -9.77 -10.99 26.69
CA GLU A 422 -8.93 -11.67 25.70
C GLU A 422 -8.45 -10.70 24.61
N LEU A 423 -9.31 -9.77 24.17
CA LEU A 423 -8.92 -8.70 23.26
C LEU A 423 -7.76 -7.88 23.86
N ASP A 424 -7.83 -7.50 25.13
CA ASP A 424 -6.75 -6.79 25.82
C ASP A 424 -5.44 -7.57 25.81
N ARG A 425 -5.50 -8.88 26.08
CA ARG A 425 -4.33 -9.77 26.04
C ARG A 425 -3.73 -9.85 24.63
N LEU A 426 -4.56 -9.96 23.59
CA LEU A 426 -4.10 -9.99 22.20
C LEU A 426 -3.50 -8.64 21.77
N MET A 427 -4.09 -7.52 22.21
CA MET A 427 -3.53 -6.19 21.97
C MET A 427 -2.19 -6.00 22.68
N ASP A 428 -2.00 -6.54 23.89
CA ASP A 428 -0.72 -6.48 24.60
C ASP A 428 0.36 -7.28 23.84
N LEU A 429 0.02 -8.46 23.32
CA LEU A 429 0.92 -9.24 22.47
C LEU A 429 1.25 -8.53 21.15
N ALA A 430 0.27 -7.89 20.53
CA ALA A 430 0.46 -7.10 19.32
C ALA A 430 1.42 -5.93 19.57
N SER A 431 1.20 -5.15 20.64
CA SER A 431 2.11 -4.08 21.05
C SER A 431 3.52 -4.60 21.29
N SER A 432 3.68 -5.66 22.07
CA SER A 432 5.00 -6.27 22.34
C SER A 432 5.73 -6.71 21.06
N THR A 433 5.01 -7.33 20.12
CA THR A 433 5.54 -7.74 18.81
C THR A 433 6.04 -6.53 18.01
N LEU A 434 5.24 -5.47 17.95
CA LEU A 434 5.55 -4.24 17.21
C LEU A 434 6.77 -3.51 17.80
N GLU A 435 6.89 -3.46 19.13
CA GLU A 435 8.05 -2.87 19.79
C GLU A 435 9.33 -3.68 19.53
N LYS A 436 9.26 -5.02 19.56
CA LYS A 436 10.40 -5.90 19.19
C LYS A 436 10.81 -5.72 17.74
N LYS A 437 9.84 -5.68 16.81
CA LYS A 437 10.10 -5.40 15.39
C LYS A 437 10.80 -4.06 15.22
N ARG A 438 10.32 -3.00 15.88
CA ARG A 438 10.93 -1.66 15.86
C ARG A 438 12.38 -1.68 16.35
N ALA A 439 12.63 -2.30 17.50
CA ALA A 439 13.97 -2.39 18.06
C ALA A 439 14.93 -3.14 17.12
N PHE A 440 14.47 -4.27 16.55
CA PHE A 440 15.27 -5.06 15.62
C PHE A 440 15.57 -4.30 14.32
N VAL A 441 14.55 -3.69 13.70
CA VAL A 441 14.72 -2.89 12.47
C VAL A 441 15.67 -1.71 12.72
N GLN A 442 15.54 -1.02 13.86
CA GLN A 442 16.48 0.05 14.22
C GLN A 442 17.91 -0.48 14.35
N GLN A 443 18.11 -1.64 15.01
CA GLN A 443 19.43 -2.25 15.10
C GLN A 443 20.01 -2.60 13.73
N MET A 444 19.20 -3.11 12.80
CA MET A 444 19.65 -3.42 11.44
C MET A 444 19.94 -2.15 10.63
N TYR A 445 19.13 -1.11 10.81
CA TYR A 445 19.35 0.23 10.27
C TYR A 445 20.72 0.78 10.71
N ASP A 446 21.02 0.74 12.01
CA ASP A 446 22.28 1.24 12.58
C ASP A 446 23.49 0.43 12.09
N ARG A 447 23.29 -0.86 11.77
CA ARG A 447 24.31 -1.74 11.17
C ARG A 447 24.50 -1.52 9.66
N GLY A 448 23.68 -0.68 9.03
CA GLY A 448 23.76 -0.37 7.60
C GLY A 448 23.06 -1.36 6.68
N LEU A 449 22.08 -2.14 7.18
CA LEU A 449 21.31 -3.08 6.34
C LEU A 449 20.39 -2.36 5.33
N TYR A 450 19.96 -1.14 5.63
CA TYR A 450 19.04 -0.34 4.80
C TYR A 450 19.70 0.98 4.35
N PRO A 451 20.72 0.92 3.48
CA PRO A 451 21.54 2.09 3.15
C PRO A 451 20.77 3.21 2.46
N TYR A 452 19.78 2.91 1.61
CA TYR A 452 19.00 3.97 0.96
C TYR A 452 17.98 4.57 1.94
N THR A 453 17.35 3.75 2.77
CA THR A 453 16.51 4.21 3.87
C THR A 453 17.29 5.14 4.79
N ALA A 454 18.52 4.78 5.18
CA ALA A 454 19.34 5.63 6.03
C ALA A 454 19.70 7.00 5.42
N ARG A 455 19.75 7.09 4.09
CA ARG A 455 20.01 8.33 3.37
C ARG A 455 18.81 9.28 3.33
N TYR A 456 17.59 8.75 3.18
CA TYR A 456 16.39 9.54 2.92
C TYR A 456 15.38 9.56 4.07
N LEU A 457 15.54 8.66 5.04
CA LEU A 457 14.72 8.54 6.22
C LEU A 457 15.63 8.40 7.46
N PRO A 458 16.13 9.53 8.00
CA PRO A 458 17.16 9.53 9.03
C PRO A 458 16.69 9.00 10.40
N PHE A 459 15.38 8.82 10.60
CA PHE A 459 14.79 8.34 11.84
C PHE A 459 13.49 7.57 11.60
N LEU A 460 13.17 6.66 12.51
CA LEU A 460 11.93 5.87 12.50
C LEU A 460 10.87 6.37 13.51
N ARG A 461 11.15 7.46 14.24
CA ARG A 461 10.26 7.98 15.32
C ARG A 461 8.89 8.46 14.85
N ASN A 462 8.73 8.72 13.55
CA ASN A 462 7.47 9.12 12.93
C ASN A 462 6.68 7.93 12.35
N HIS A 463 7.22 6.71 12.44
CA HIS A 463 6.53 5.51 11.96
C HIS A 463 5.64 4.93 13.05
N PHE A 464 4.43 4.55 12.68
CA PHE A 464 3.43 3.98 13.57
C PHE A 464 3.70 2.49 13.85
N SER A 465 3.21 2.05 14.99
CA SER A 465 2.96 0.66 15.35
C SER A 465 1.46 0.41 15.17
N THR A 466 1.07 -0.37 14.17
CA THR A 466 -0.33 -0.47 13.75
C THR A 466 -1.00 -1.73 14.28
N ILE A 467 -2.14 -1.56 14.94
CA ILE A 467 -3.01 -2.67 15.33
C ILE A 467 -4.30 -2.55 14.52
N GLY A 468 -4.74 -3.65 13.91
CA GLY A 468 -5.98 -3.69 13.15
C GLY A 468 -6.87 -4.85 13.54
N VAL A 469 -8.03 -4.93 12.89
CA VAL A 469 -9.05 -5.95 13.13
C VAL A 469 -9.48 -6.61 11.82
N ASN A 470 -9.98 -7.84 11.90
CA ASN A 470 -10.63 -8.51 10.78
C ASN A 470 -11.77 -9.40 11.28
N GLY A 471 -12.88 -9.45 10.54
CA GLY A 471 -14.03 -10.29 10.86
C GLY A 471 -14.92 -9.77 11.98
N MET A 472 -15.10 -8.44 12.13
CA MET A 472 -16.01 -7.93 13.16
C MET A 472 -17.48 -8.27 12.87
N ASN A 473 -17.87 -8.41 11.59
CA ASN A 473 -19.18 -8.93 11.25
C ASN A 473 -19.39 -10.34 11.81
N GLU A 474 -18.45 -11.24 11.53
CA GLU A 474 -18.52 -12.61 12.02
C GLU A 474 -18.29 -12.70 13.54
N MET A 475 -17.58 -11.75 14.15
CA MET A 475 -17.51 -11.63 15.62
C MET A 475 -18.90 -11.43 16.21
N VAL A 476 -19.68 -10.46 15.73
CA VAL A 476 -21.02 -10.17 16.24
C VAL A 476 -21.94 -11.38 16.02
N ARG A 477 -21.91 -11.97 14.82
CA ARG A 477 -22.69 -13.17 14.49
C ARG A 477 -22.36 -14.32 15.44
N ASN A 478 -21.09 -14.68 15.58
CA ASN A 478 -20.69 -15.78 16.48
C ASN A 478 -21.00 -15.47 17.96
N PHE A 479 -20.78 -14.23 18.40
CA PHE A 479 -21.02 -13.82 19.79
C PHE A 479 -22.50 -13.90 20.18
N THR A 480 -23.38 -13.51 19.26
CA THR A 480 -24.83 -13.47 19.48
C THR A 480 -25.54 -14.77 19.12
N GLY A 481 -24.84 -15.72 18.48
CA GLY A 481 -25.46 -16.93 17.96
C GLY A 481 -26.31 -16.69 16.71
N ASP A 482 -25.80 -15.83 15.82
CA ASP A 482 -26.39 -15.40 14.55
C ASP A 482 -27.65 -14.53 14.67
N ALA A 483 -27.86 -13.91 15.83
CA ALA A 483 -29.03 -13.07 16.09
C ALA A 483 -28.85 -11.61 15.66
N SER A 484 -27.63 -11.20 15.31
CA SER A 484 -27.25 -9.83 14.94
C SER A 484 -25.94 -9.84 14.14
N ASP A 485 -25.74 -8.83 13.30
CA ASP A 485 -24.56 -8.62 12.47
C ASP A 485 -24.29 -7.11 12.26
N LEU A 486 -23.41 -6.72 11.33
CA LEU A 486 -23.12 -5.31 11.06
C LEU A 486 -24.14 -4.61 10.12
N ALA A 487 -25.31 -5.20 9.89
CA ALA A 487 -26.43 -4.54 9.21
C ALA A 487 -27.48 -3.98 10.19
N ASP A 488 -27.40 -4.30 11.49
CA ASP A 488 -28.35 -3.83 12.49
C ASP A 488 -27.70 -2.95 13.58
N GLU A 489 -28.52 -2.11 14.21
CA GLU A 489 -28.07 -1.13 15.20
C GLU A 489 -27.35 -1.75 16.39
N ARG A 490 -27.75 -2.96 16.84
CA ARG A 490 -27.17 -3.62 18.01
C ARG A 490 -25.76 -4.11 17.68
N GLY A 491 -25.57 -4.71 16.51
CA GLY A 491 -24.25 -5.18 16.07
C GLY A 491 -23.29 -4.02 15.81
N ILE A 492 -23.77 -2.95 15.18
CA ILE A 492 -22.99 -1.72 14.95
C ILE A 492 -22.57 -1.09 16.29
N ALA A 493 -23.48 -0.95 17.25
CA ALA A 493 -23.18 -0.41 18.57
C ALA A 493 -22.09 -1.23 19.30
N MET A 494 -22.21 -2.56 19.27
CA MET A 494 -21.19 -3.44 19.86
C MET A 494 -19.81 -3.26 19.20
N ALA A 495 -19.77 -3.13 17.88
CA ALA A 495 -18.51 -2.89 17.17
C ALA A 495 -17.90 -1.51 17.47
N LEU A 496 -18.73 -0.47 17.55
CA LEU A 496 -18.28 0.88 17.92
C LEU A 496 -17.68 0.92 19.33
N ASP A 497 -18.31 0.26 20.30
CA ASP A 497 -17.82 0.17 21.68
C ASP A 497 -16.46 -0.55 21.76
N ILE A 498 -16.30 -1.65 21.00
CA ILE A 498 -15.05 -2.39 20.94
C ILE A 498 -13.94 -1.55 20.27
N LEU A 499 -14.23 -0.89 19.14
CA LEU A 499 -13.26 -0.02 18.46
C LEU A 499 -12.84 1.15 19.36
N GLU A 500 -13.76 1.73 20.12
CA GLU A 500 -13.47 2.79 21.08
C GLU A 500 -12.55 2.29 22.21
N HIS A 501 -12.84 1.12 22.79
CA HIS A 501 -11.97 0.49 23.78
C HIS A 501 -10.56 0.26 23.22
N MET A 502 -10.45 -0.25 21.98
CA MET A 502 -9.16 -0.43 21.32
C MET A 502 -8.41 0.90 21.19
N ARG A 503 -9.06 1.99 20.78
CA ARG A 503 -8.43 3.32 20.71
C ARG A 503 -7.86 3.75 22.07
N GLN A 504 -8.60 3.57 23.15
CA GLN A 504 -8.15 3.90 24.50
C GLN A 504 -6.91 3.09 24.92
N ARG A 505 -6.88 1.80 24.58
CA ARG A 505 -5.70 0.94 24.81
C ARG A 505 -4.48 1.41 24.03
N LEU A 506 -4.66 1.82 22.78
CA LEU A 506 -3.57 2.38 21.95
C LEU A 506 -2.97 3.64 22.58
N VAL A 507 -3.80 4.54 23.11
CA VAL A 507 -3.31 5.75 23.83
C VAL A 507 -2.38 5.34 24.98
N GLY A 508 -2.78 4.36 25.79
CA GLY A 508 -1.94 3.85 26.88
C GLY A 508 -0.62 3.23 26.39
N TYR A 509 -0.60 2.57 25.23
CA TYR A 509 0.65 2.08 24.63
C TYR A 509 1.55 3.22 24.17
N GLN A 510 1.00 4.28 23.56
CA GLN A 510 1.79 5.45 23.17
C GLN A 510 2.44 6.12 24.37
N GLU A 511 1.69 6.31 25.46
CA GLU A 511 2.20 6.91 26.70
C GLU A 511 3.32 6.07 27.33
N ARG A 512 3.15 4.74 27.35
CA ARG A 512 4.12 3.81 27.95
C ARG A 512 5.40 3.67 27.12
N THR A 513 5.28 3.58 25.80
CA THR A 513 6.40 3.26 24.90
C THR A 513 7.08 4.50 24.34
N GLY A 514 6.38 5.63 24.29
CA GLY A 514 6.81 6.82 23.55
C GLY A 514 6.76 6.63 22.03
N ASN A 515 6.17 5.55 21.50
CA ASN A 515 5.99 5.33 20.06
C ASN A 515 4.57 5.66 19.60
N LEU A 516 4.40 5.96 18.32
CA LEU A 516 3.10 6.27 17.73
C LEU A 516 2.33 4.96 17.47
N TYR A 517 1.04 4.93 17.80
CA TYR A 517 0.14 3.81 17.56
C TYR A 517 -1.11 4.27 16.85
N ASN A 518 -1.67 3.42 16.00
CA ASN A 518 -2.93 3.69 15.32
C ASN A 518 -3.77 2.44 15.13
N LEU A 519 -5.07 2.66 14.99
CA LEU A 519 -6.07 1.63 14.72
C LEU A 519 -6.35 1.62 13.21
N GLU A 520 -6.16 0.48 12.56
CA GLU A 520 -6.34 0.33 11.11
C GLU A 520 -7.45 -0.66 10.74
N ALA A 521 -8.27 -0.27 9.76
CA ALA A 521 -9.09 -1.18 8.98
C ALA A 521 -8.19 -1.88 7.95
N THR A 522 -7.42 -2.87 8.44
CA THR A 522 -6.39 -3.53 7.66
C THR A 522 -6.99 -4.11 6.37
N PRO A 523 -6.36 -3.93 5.19
CA PRO A 523 -6.83 -4.51 3.94
C PRO A 523 -6.95 -6.04 3.97
N ALA A 524 -6.10 -6.69 4.79
CA ALA A 524 -6.16 -8.10 5.17
C ALA A 524 -6.33 -9.08 3.97
N GLU A 525 -5.75 -8.77 2.80
CA GLU A 525 -6.01 -9.48 1.54
C GLU A 525 -5.94 -11.00 1.64
N GLY A 526 -4.80 -11.53 2.12
CA GLY A 526 -4.64 -12.96 2.43
C GLY A 526 -5.08 -13.35 3.85
N THR A 527 -5.16 -12.38 4.77
CA THR A 527 -5.49 -12.63 6.18
C THR A 527 -6.95 -13.03 6.36
N THR A 528 -7.88 -12.45 5.59
CA THR A 528 -9.31 -12.79 5.63
C THR A 528 -9.55 -14.28 5.35
N TYR A 529 -8.85 -14.82 4.35
CA TYR A 529 -8.89 -16.24 4.01
C TYR A 529 -8.17 -17.10 5.04
N ARG A 530 -6.97 -16.66 5.48
CA ARG A 530 -6.15 -17.40 6.44
C ARG A 530 -6.89 -17.63 7.75
N PHE A 531 -7.49 -16.59 8.32
CA PHE A 531 -8.23 -16.71 9.58
C PHE A 531 -9.38 -17.70 9.45
N ALA A 532 -10.28 -17.52 8.47
CA ALA A 532 -11.39 -18.45 8.22
C ALA A 532 -10.91 -19.90 8.02
N LYS A 533 -9.85 -20.10 7.22
CA LYS A 533 -9.27 -21.42 6.96
C LYS A 533 -8.68 -22.09 8.20
N GLU A 534 -7.97 -21.36 9.04
CA GLU A 534 -7.37 -21.92 10.25
C GLU A 534 -8.41 -22.13 11.35
N ASP A 535 -9.41 -21.26 11.46
CA ASP A 535 -10.46 -21.37 12.47
C ASP A 535 -11.38 -22.56 12.22
N VAL A 536 -11.80 -22.85 10.98
CA VAL A 536 -12.61 -24.05 10.68
C VAL A 536 -11.93 -25.36 11.12
N LYS A 537 -10.60 -25.44 11.08
CA LYS A 537 -9.86 -26.62 11.55
C LYS A 537 -9.98 -26.80 13.06
N ARG A 538 -10.13 -25.70 13.80
CA ARG A 538 -10.20 -25.67 15.27
C ARG A 538 -11.63 -25.68 15.79
N PHE A 539 -12.54 -25.04 15.06
CA PHE A 539 -13.92 -24.73 15.41
C PHE A 539 -14.82 -25.09 14.20
N PRO A 540 -15.19 -26.36 14.00
CA PRO A 540 -15.90 -26.80 12.79
C PRO A 540 -17.27 -26.13 12.55
N ASP A 541 -17.90 -25.59 13.59
CA ASP A 541 -19.21 -24.93 13.57
C ASP A 541 -19.12 -23.40 13.69
N ILE A 542 -17.91 -22.80 13.57
CA ILE A 542 -17.76 -21.34 13.56
C ILE A 542 -18.47 -20.72 12.35
N ILE A 543 -19.19 -19.62 12.59
CA ILE A 543 -19.87 -18.87 11.53
C ILE A 543 -18.83 -18.04 10.78
N GLN A 544 -18.87 -18.11 9.45
CA GLN A 544 -18.01 -17.36 8.56
C GLN A 544 -18.75 -17.01 7.27
N ALA A 545 -18.19 -16.11 6.46
CA ALA A 545 -18.72 -15.79 5.14
C ALA A 545 -18.19 -16.75 4.07
N GLY A 546 -18.89 -16.81 2.93
CA GLY A 546 -18.57 -17.73 1.84
C GLY A 546 -18.88 -19.21 2.17
N SER A 547 -18.44 -20.12 1.29
CA SER A 547 -18.70 -21.55 1.43
C SER A 547 -17.62 -22.40 0.77
N GLY A 548 -17.56 -23.68 1.15
CA GLY A 548 -16.59 -24.64 0.61
C GLY A 548 -15.15 -24.18 0.78
N GLU A 549 -14.38 -24.12 -0.31
CA GLU A 549 -12.99 -23.64 -0.28
C GLU A 549 -12.86 -22.11 -0.35
N ASN A 550 -13.97 -21.39 -0.56
CA ASN A 550 -14.03 -19.95 -0.80
C ASN A 550 -14.58 -19.18 0.42
N ILE A 551 -14.25 -19.69 1.60
CA ILE A 551 -14.59 -19.10 2.89
C ILE A 551 -13.72 -17.88 3.19
N TYR A 552 -14.24 -16.90 3.92
CA TYR A 552 -13.48 -15.72 4.32
C TYR A 552 -14.15 -15.03 5.52
N TYR A 553 -13.41 -14.12 6.15
CA TYR A 553 -14.00 -13.13 7.06
C TYR A 553 -14.13 -11.76 6.41
N THR A 554 -15.24 -11.09 6.72
CA THR A 554 -15.55 -9.75 6.21
C THR A 554 -14.47 -8.77 6.67
N ASN A 555 -14.06 -7.87 5.78
CA ASN A 555 -12.87 -7.07 6.03
C ASN A 555 -13.08 -6.07 7.17
N SER A 556 -12.20 -6.08 8.18
CA SER A 556 -12.25 -5.14 9.31
C SER A 556 -13.64 -5.09 9.97
N SER A 557 -14.31 -3.94 9.91
CA SER A 557 -15.70 -3.69 10.36
C SER A 557 -16.63 -3.34 9.20
N GLN A 558 -16.36 -3.85 7.99
CA GLN A 558 -17.28 -3.68 6.87
C GLN A 558 -18.56 -4.51 7.07
N ILE A 559 -19.63 -4.03 6.47
CA ILE A 559 -20.91 -4.74 6.37
C ILE A 559 -20.75 -5.99 5.49
N PRO A 560 -21.66 -6.98 5.60
CA PRO A 560 -21.71 -8.12 4.67
C PRO A 560 -21.75 -7.64 3.22
N VAL A 561 -20.94 -8.28 2.36
CA VAL A 561 -20.77 -7.85 0.96
C VAL A 561 -21.99 -8.12 0.07
N ASP A 562 -22.91 -8.97 0.53
CA ASP A 562 -24.14 -9.38 -0.13
C ASP A 562 -25.38 -8.59 0.36
N LEU A 563 -25.20 -7.66 1.30
CA LEU A 563 -26.29 -6.97 1.99
C LEU A 563 -27.18 -6.14 1.03
N THR A 564 -26.58 -5.21 0.29
CA THR A 564 -27.32 -4.19 -0.46
C THR A 564 -26.64 -3.79 -1.76
N ASP A 565 -27.44 -3.37 -2.75
CA ASP A 565 -27.01 -2.69 -3.97
C ASP A 565 -27.19 -1.16 -3.90
N ASP A 566 -27.69 -0.61 -2.79
CA ASP A 566 -27.75 0.82 -2.53
C ASP A 566 -26.45 1.31 -1.87
N PRO A 567 -25.63 2.12 -2.57
CA PRO A 567 -24.41 2.65 -1.99
C PRO A 567 -24.66 3.61 -0.81
N PHE A 568 -25.81 4.29 -0.76
CA PHE A 568 -26.14 5.20 0.35
C PHE A 568 -26.52 4.45 1.62
N GLU A 569 -27.23 3.33 1.51
CA GLU A 569 -27.45 2.44 2.66
C GLU A 569 -26.12 1.92 3.22
N ALA A 570 -25.21 1.49 2.35
CA ALA A 570 -23.88 1.07 2.78
C ALA A 570 -23.09 2.21 3.46
N LEU A 571 -23.16 3.43 2.92
CA LEU A 571 -22.53 4.61 3.50
C LEU A 571 -23.12 4.97 4.87
N ASP A 572 -24.45 4.92 5.02
CA ASP A 572 -25.15 5.19 6.29
C ASP A 572 -24.68 4.24 7.39
N LEU A 573 -24.61 2.93 7.11
CA LEU A 573 -24.17 1.91 8.07
C LEU A 573 -22.67 2.01 8.38
N GLN A 574 -21.85 2.48 7.44
CA GLN A 574 -20.39 2.49 7.56
C GLN A 574 -19.80 3.79 8.08
N ASN A 575 -20.50 4.93 7.97
CA ASN A 575 -19.95 6.25 8.24
C ASN A 575 -19.26 6.33 9.61
N ASP A 576 -19.96 5.92 10.68
CA ASP A 576 -19.43 6.03 12.03
C ASP A 576 -18.36 4.98 12.33
N LEU A 577 -18.52 3.74 11.83
CA LEU A 577 -17.53 2.67 11.98
C LEU A 577 -16.20 3.07 11.33
N GLN A 578 -16.22 3.60 10.11
CA GLN A 578 -15.01 3.99 9.40
C GLN A 578 -14.32 5.21 10.06
N CYS A 579 -15.06 6.09 10.73
CA CYS A 579 -14.51 7.22 11.49
C CYS A 579 -13.80 6.80 12.80
N LYS A 580 -14.00 5.57 13.29
CA LYS A 580 -13.30 5.09 14.50
C LYS A 580 -11.83 4.74 14.25
N TYR A 581 -11.43 4.49 13.01
CA TYR A 581 -10.03 4.19 12.69
C TYR A 581 -9.20 5.46 12.70
N THR A 582 -8.10 5.46 13.47
CA THR A 582 -7.12 6.57 13.52
C THR A 582 -5.96 6.39 12.54
N GLY A 583 -5.86 5.21 11.94
CA GLY A 583 -4.92 4.84 10.90
C GLY A 583 -5.62 4.69 9.55
N GLY A 584 -5.33 3.59 8.87
CA GLY A 584 -5.86 3.33 7.54
C GLY A 584 -7.33 2.91 7.51
N THR A 585 -8.18 3.63 6.76
CA THR A 585 -9.58 3.26 6.49
C THR A 585 -10.02 3.68 5.09
N VAL A 586 -10.93 2.92 4.48
CA VAL A 586 -11.55 3.25 3.19
C VAL A 586 -12.83 2.44 3.00
N LEU A 587 -13.87 3.09 2.47
CA LEU A 587 -15.04 2.39 1.93
C LEU A 587 -14.95 2.32 0.40
N HIS A 588 -14.94 1.11 -0.12
CA HIS A 588 -14.93 0.87 -1.56
C HIS A 588 -16.36 0.78 -2.08
N LEU A 589 -16.74 1.70 -2.97
CA LEU A 589 -18.04 1.68 -3.63
C LEU A 589 -17.91 0.82 -4.90
N TYR A 590 -18.09 -0.49 -4.72
CA TYR A 590 -18.00 -1.49 -5.80
C TYR A 590 -19.23 -1.43 -6.69
N MET A 591 -19.10 -0.78 -7.84
CA MET A 591 -20.16 -0.62 -8.83
C MET A 591 -20.20 -1.85 -9.76
N SER A 592 -21.39 -2.22 -10.22
CA SER A 592 -21.59 -3.39 -11.11
C SER A 592 -20.88 -3.24 -12.46
N GLU A 593 -20.76 -2.00 -12.93
CA GLU A 593 -20.13 -1.63 -14.20
C GLU A 593 -19.68 -0.16 -14.18
N LYS A 594 -19.21 0.34 -15.33
CA LYS A 594 -18.90 1.78 -15.48
C LYS A 594 -20.15 2.63 -15.23
N LEU A 595 -19.95 3.84 -14.73
CA LEU A 595 -21.05 4.79 -14.61
C LEU A 595 -21.42 5.37 -15.98
N SER A 596 -22.65 5.89 -16.08
CA SER A 596 -23.22 6.47 -17.28
C SER A 596 -22.39 7.61 -17.88
N SER A 597 -21.71 8.40 -17.04
CA SER A 597 -20.90 9.54 -17.44
C SER A 597 -19.94 10.01 -16.33
N ALA A 598 -18.95 10.82 -16.70
CA ALA A 598 -18.15 11.56 -15.74
C ALA A 598 -18.99 12.49 -14.86
N ASP A 599 -20.05 13.09 -15.41
CA ASP A 599 -20.95 13.97 -14.65
C ASP A 599 -21.73 13.20 -13.57
N ALA A 600 -22.14 11.97 -13.86
CA ALA A 600 -22.75 11.09 -12.88
C ALA A 600 -21.76 10.72 -11.76
N ALA A 601 -20.54 10.31 -12.12
CA ALA A 601 -19.49 10.01 -11.14
C ALA A 601 -19.15 11.21 -10.25
N ARG A 602 -19.03 12.40 -10.87
CA ARG A 602 -18.77 13.67 -10.22
C ARG A 602 -19.88 14.03 -9.23
N SER A 603 -21.13 14.00 -9.67
CA SER A 603 -22.29 14.36 -8.86
C SER A 603 -22.47 13.40 -7.69
N PHE A 604 -22.28 12.10 -7.94
CA PHE A 604 -22.33 11.07 -6.92
C PHE A 604 -21.24 11.29 -5.86
N LEU A 605 -19.97 11.40 -6.25
CA LEU A 605 -18.87 11.60 -5.32
C LEU A 605 -18.98 12.93 -4.57
N ARG A 606 -19.39 14.02 -5.22
CA ARG A 606 -19.63 15.31 -4.55
C ARG A 606 -20.64 15.16 -3.42
N LYS A 607 -21.74 14.45 -3.68
CA LYS A 607 -22.79 14.17 -2.68
C LYS A 607 -22.26 13.30 -1.55
N VAL A 608 -21.52 12.23 -1.85
CA VAL A 608 -20.90 11.36 -0.83
C VAL A 608 -19.95 12.15 0.07
N LEU A 609 -19.01 12.88 -0.53
CA LEU A 609 -17.99 13.63 0.20
C LEU A 609 -18.57 14.82 0.99
N THR A 610 -19.70 15.37 0.57
CA THR A 610 -20.37 16.47 1.28
C THR A 610 -21.21 15.99 2.47
N ASN A 611 -21.90 14.85 2.33
CA ASN A 611 -22.88 14.39 3.32
C ASN A 611 -22.29 13.42 4.36
N TYR A 612 -21.18 12.76 4.04
CA TYR A 612 -20.57 11.78 4.92
C TYR A 612 -19.21 12.24 5.45
N ARG A 613 -18.83 11.71 6.61
CA ARG A 613 -17.56 12.02 7.29
C ARG A 613 -16.46 11.01 6.98
N LEU A 614 -16.79 9.92 6.27
CA LEU A 614 -15.83 8.90 5.85
C LEU A 614 -14.55 9.55 5.27
N PRO A 615 -13.37 9.23 5.82
CA PRO A 615 -12.14 9.90 5.40
C PRO A 615 -11.69 9.55 3.97
N TYR A 616 -11.89 8.30 3.54
CA TYR A 616 -11.59 7.88 2.18
C TYR A 616 -12.73 7.05 1.60
N VAL A 617 -13.00 7.33 0.33
CA VAL A 617 -13.89 6.52 -0.50
C VAL A 617 -13.22 6.24 -1.84
N THR A 618 -13.60 5.13 -2.46
CA THR A 618 -13.30 4.88 -3.88
C THR A 618 -14.58 4.66 -4.64
N LEU A 619 -14.62 5.09 -5.89
CA LEU A 619 -15.59 4.62 -6.87
C LEU A 619 -14.94 3.49 -7.66
N THR A 620 -15.53 2.30 -7.69
CA THR A 620 -14.86 1.08 -8.18
C THR A 620 -15.76 0.29 -9.11
N PRO A 621 -15.81 0.68 -10.40
CA PRO A 621 -16.42 -0.12 -11.46
C PRO A 621 -15.79 -1.50 -11.60
N VAL A 622 -16.61 -2.52 -11.78
CA VAL A 622 -16.18 -3.81 -12.34
C VAL A 622 -16.21 -3.73 -13.87
N PHE A 623 -15.20 -4.29 -14.52
CA PHE A 623 -15.13 -4.34 -15.97
C PHE A 623 -14.34 -5.55 -16.43
N SER A 624 -14.45 -5.88 -17.70
CA SER A 624 -13.72 -6.99 -18.30
C SER A 624 -12.80 -6.50 -19.40
N VAL A 625 -11.71 -7.21 -19.66
CA VAL A 625 -10.78 -6.89 -20.75
C VAL A 625 -10.58 -8.11 -21.63
N CYS A 626 -10.81 -7.93 -22.92
CA CYS A 626 -10.45 -8.86 -23.98
C CYS A 626 -9.09 -8.46 -24.56
N ASP A 627 -8.17 -9.41 -24.72
CA ASP A 627 -6.83 -9.13 -25.25
C ASP A 627 -6.85 -8.60 -26.71
N THR A 628 -7.96 -8.83 -27.44
CA THR A 628 -8.16 -8.37 -28.82
C THR A 628 -9.04 -7.11 -28.91
N HIS A 629 -10.16 -7.08 -28.19
CA HIS A 629 -11.18 -6.02 -28.30
C HIS A 629 -11.12 -4.97 -27.19
N GLY A 630 -10.25 -5.17 -26.20
CA GLY A 630 -10.04 -4.22 -25.11
C GLY A 630 -11.15 -4.25 -24.06
N TYR A 631 -11.45 -3.07 -23.54
CA TYR A 631 -12.37 -2.85 -22.42
C TYR A 631 -13.82 -3.25 -22.74
N LEU A 632 -14.48 -3.91 -21.78
CA LEU A 632 -15.87 -4.35 -21.83
C LEU A 632 -16.58 -3.95 -20.53
N ASP A 633 -17.84 -3.52 -20.67
CA ASP A 633 -18.66 -3.06 -19.54
C ASP A 633 -19.07 -4.23 -18.65
N GLY A 634 -18.80 -4.09 -17.35
CA GLY A 634 -19.18 -5.05 -16.32
C GLY A 634 -18.40 -6.37 -16.37
N GLU A 635 -18.92 -7.34 -15.62
CA GLU A 635 -18.40 -8.70 -15.60
C GLU A 635 -18.91 -9.51 -16.80
N GLN A 636 -18.00 -9.83 -17.73
CA GLN A 636 -18.28 -10.50 -18.98
C GLN A 636 -17.27 -11.64 -19.16
N PRO A 637 -17.53 -12.87 -18.69
CA PRO A 637 -16.55 -13.96 -18.72
C PRO A 637 -16.01 -14.30 -20.11
N GLU A 638 -16.81 -14.06 -21.15
CA GLU A 638 -16.47 -14.23 -22.56
C GLU A 638 -16.71 -12.94 -23.33
N CYS A 639 -15.85 -12.65 -24.29
CA CYS A 639 -15.98 -11.45 -25.11
C CYS A 639 -17.18 -11.60 -26.06
N PRO A 640 -18.13 -10.65 -26.09
CA PRO A 640 -19.31 -10.75 -26.96
C PRO A 640 -18.96 -10.70 -28.46
N THR A 641 -17.74 -10.27 -28.81
CA THR A 641 -17.30 -10.12 -30.20
C THR A 641 -16.51 -11.33 -30.73
N CYS A 642 -15.60 -11.93 -29.94
CA CYS A 642 -14.83 -13.12 -30.38
C CYS A 642 -15.14 -14.42 -29.62
N GLY A 643 -15.88 -14.38 -28.51
CA GLY A 643 -16.11 -15.55 -27.65
C GLY A 643 -14.90 -15.98 -26.81
N GLU A 644 -13.76 -15.27 -26.89
CA GLU A 644 -12.59 -15.58 -26.07
C GLU A 644 -12.82 -15.20 -24.61
N ARG A 645 -12.22 -15.97 -23.70
CA ARG A 645 -12.27 -15.69 -22.26
C ARG A 645 -11.64 -14.33 -21.95
N THR A 646 -12.34 -13.53 -21.16
CA THR A 646 -11.86 -12.20 -20.73
C THR A 646 -11.17 -12.28 -19.37
N LYS A 647 -10.53 -11.17 -19.00
CA LYS A 647 -10.05 -10.92 -17.64
C LYS A 647 -11.03 -9.97 -16.96
N VAL A 648 -11.70 -10.42 -15.90
CA VAL A 648 -12.54 -9.55 -15.06
C VAL A 648 -11.63 -8.79 -14.09
N TRP A 649 -11.71 -7.46 -14.11
CA TRP A 649 -10.90 -6.55 -13.28
C TRP A 649 -11.76 -5.85 -12.25
N THR A 650 -11.23 -5.78 -11.03
CA THR A 650 -11.78 -5.00 -9.92
C THR A 650 -10.68 -4.73 -8.89
N ARG A 651 -10.99 -3.98 -7.84
CA ARG A 651 -10.07 -3.83 -6.70
C ARG A 651 -10.10 -5.07 -5.82
N VAL A 652 -8.94 -5.66 -5.53
CA VAL A 652 -8.84 -6.80 -4.60
C VAL A 652 -9.14 -6.33 -3.20
N MET A 653 -8.29 -5.41 -2.70
CA MET A 653 -8.38 -4.70 -1.43
C MET A 653 -7.58 -3.39 -1.56
N GLY A 654 -7.99 -2.57 -2.52
CA GLY A 654 -7.44 -1.23 -2.71
C GLY A 654 -6.59 -0.99 -3.96
N TYR A 655 -6.31 -1.99 -4.78
CA TYR A 655 -5.63 -1.83 -6.06
C TYR A 655 -6.21 -2.81 -7.07
N PHE A 656 -6.12 -2.47 -8.36
CA PHE A 656 -6.73 -3.25 -9.43
C PHE A 656 -5.88 -4.47 -9.80
N ARG A 657 -6.53 -5.63 -9.84
CA ARG A 657 -6.00 -6.87 -10.40
C ARG A 657 -7.12 -7.69 -11.04
N PRO A 658 -6.80 -8.63 -11.95
CA PRO A 658 -7.78 -9.59 -12.45
C PRO A 658 -8.28 -10.51 -11.32
N VAL A 659 -9.58 -10.81 -11.26
CA VAL A 659 -10.16 -11.71 -10.24
C VAL A 659 -9.49 -13.09 -10.20
N ASP A 660 -8.99 -13.57 -11.35
CA ASP A 660 -8.25 -14.82 -11.47
C ASP A 660 -6.93 -14.85 -10.66
N SER A 661 -6.36 -13.68 -10.36
CA SER A 661 -5.16 -13.53 -9.52
C SER A 661 -5.45 -13.54 -8.02
N PHE A 662 -6.71 -13.40 -7.62
CA PHE A 662 -7.09 -13.30 -6.21
C PHE A 662 -6.91 -14.65 -5.50
N ASN A 663 -6.71 -14.62 -4.18
CA ASN A 663 -6.81 -15.83 -3.36
C ASN A 663 -8.25 -16.35 -3.30
N LYS A 664 -8.43 -17.62 -2.88
CA LYS A 664 -9.74 -18.27 -2.83
C LYS A 664 -10.77 -17.51 -1.98
N GLY A 665 -10.36 -16.94 -0.85
CA GLY A 665 -11.26 -16.14 0.00
C GLY A 665 -11.75 -14.89 -0.72
N LYS A 666 -10.86 -14.14 -1.37
CA LYS A 666 -11.22 -12.95 -2.15
C LYS A 666 -12.04 -13.24 -3.40
N GLN A 667 -11.84 -14.41 -4.03
CA GLN A 667 -12.75 -14.90 -5.08
C GLN A 667 -14.13 -15.28 -4.53
N GLY A 668 -14.21 -15.74 -3.28
CA GLY A 668 -15.47 -15.97 -2.57
C GLY A 668 -16.18 -14.65 -2.29
N GLU A 669 -15.46 -13.68 -1.75
CA GLU A 669 -15.95 -12.33 -1.46
C GLU A 669 -16.48 -11.63 -2.72
N HIS A 670 -15.74 -11.69 -3.83
CA HIS A 670 -16.19 -11.14 -5.11
C HIS A 670 -17.49 -11.78 -5.59
N ARG A 671 -17.60 -13.11 -5.52
CA ARG A 671 -18.79 -13.85 -5.99
C ARG A 671 -20.03 -13.64 -5.12
N ALA A 672 -19.85 -13.45 -3.81
CA ALA A 672 -20.95 -13.14 -2.91
C ALA A 672 -21.41 -11.68 -3.05
N ARG A 673 -20.55 -10.80 -3.56
CA ARG A 673 -20.79 -9.36 -3.55
C ARG A 673 -22.03 -8.98 -4.35
N ARG A 674 -22.95 -8.31 -3.68
CA ARG A 674 -23.99 -7.52 -4.33
C ARG A 674 -23.37 -6.17 -4.71
N HIS A 675 -23.19 -5.96 -6.01
CA HIS A 675 -22.58 -4.73 -6.52
C HIS A 675 -23.58 -3.57 -6.47
N PHE A 676 -23.08 -2.37 -6.21
CA PHE A 676 -23.88 -1.17 -6.25
C PHE A 676 -24.28 -0.84 -7.68
N THR A 677 -25.50 -0.33 -7.85
CA THR A 677 -26.00 0.12 -9.16
C THR A 677 -26.23 1.63 -9.13
N GLU A 678 -26.01 2.28 -10.27
CA GLU A 678 -26.26 3.72 -10.41
C GLU A 678 -27.74 4.06 -10.13
N ASP A 679 -28.65 3.22 -10.61
CA ASP A 679 -30.09 3.38 -10.42
C ASP A 679 -30.50 3.29 -8.94
N ALA A 680 -30.00 2.31 -8.17
CA ALA A 680 -30.32 2.19 -6.75
C ALA A 680 -29.91 3.45 -5.95
N GLY A 681 -28.76 4.04 -6.29
CA GLY A 681 -28.31 5.31 -5.71
C GLY A 681 -29.18 6.52 -6.10
N SER A 682 -29.97 6.40 -7.18
CA SER A 682 -30.86 7.45 -7.67
C SER A 682 -32.30 7.39 -7.12
N VAL A 683 -32.76 6.19 -6.71
CA VAL A 683 -34.15 5.94 -6.27
C VAL A 683 -34.45 6.54 -4.88
N ARG A 684 -33.45 6.72 -4.00
CA ARG A 684 -33.59 7.66 -2.88
C ARG A 684 -33.62 9.07 -3.47
N ASN A 685 -34.83 9.58 -3.71
CA ASN A 685 -35.17 10.88 -4.29
C ASN A 685 -34.36 12.04 -3.65
N LEU A 686 -33.12 12.19 -4.10
CA LEU A 686 -32.13 13.16 -3.64
C LEU A 686 -31.60 13.99 -4.83
N PHE A 687 -32.20 13.82 -6.00
CA PHE A 687 -31.99 14.64 -7.20
C PHE A 687 -33.12 15.67 -7.40
N GLY A 688 -34.06 15.78 -6.45
CA GLY A 688 -35.10 16.81 -6.42
C GLY A 688 -35.01 17.61 -5.14
N GLY A 689 -34.36 18.78 -5.18
CA GLY A 689 -34.43 19.76 -4.10
C GLY A 689 -33.13 20.53 -3.86
N MET A 690 -32.87 21.53 -4.71
CA MET A 690 -32.29 22.84 -4.34
C MET A 690 -32.23 23.69 -5.62
N GLU A 691 -33.40 24.25 -5.97
CA GLU A 691 -33.47 25.60 -6.56
C GLU A 691 -33.26 26.63 -5.44
#